data_AF-A0A931C0U3-F1
#
_entry.id   AF-A0A931C0U3-F1
#
_cell.length_a   1.000
_cell.length_b   1.000
_cell.length_c   1.000
_cell.angle_alpha   90.00
_cell.angle_beta   90.00
_cell.angle_gamma   90.00
#
_symmetry.space_group_name_H-M   'P 1'
#
loop_
_entity.id
_entity.type
_entity.pdbx_description
1 polymer ?
#
loop_
_entity_poly.entity_id
_entity_poly.type
_entity_poly.pdbx_seq_one_letter_code
_entity_poly.pdbx_strand_id
1 'polypeptide(L)'
;MAENNKPNNNKKKKPIIPNTPPRPTMQLWMLAVLLLIIFGLTWLNNSNTSVETTQKDFEEMLLSGDVKKLTIVNDKIVEVYLKEEALQNDKYKTELQDRGSFAVDQGPQYQFQIISPEIFKEDLDKLQAEVPRDQRVPLTVTSRTGFADFFVQWGFLILLLFGFWFLMRRVTAGGAGGQIFNIGKSKAALFDAENKVKITFKDVAGLEEAKEEVQEIVEFLKTPSKFTILGGKIPKGALLVGPPGTGKTLLAKAVAGEADVPFFSLSGSDFVEMFVGVGAARVRDLFKQAKAKAPCIIFIDEIDAIGRHRSRGQTPGGNDERENTLNSLLVEMDGFATDSGVIILAATNRPDTLDSALLRPGRFDRQISIDKPDINGRTQIFNVHLKPLTLAEDVNSKKLAAQTPGFAGAEIANVCNEAALIAARRNKKAVDQQDFNDAIDRVIGGLEKKNKIISPEEKKIVAYHEAGHAIAGWFLEHADPLVKVSIVPRGVAALGYAQYLPKEQFLYTTEQLIDEMCMALGGRAAEELVFGRISTGALSDLERITKMAYSIVTMYGMNSKIGNVSFYDSKQSSDYSFNKPYSEATAQTIDEEVRKIIDAAYQRTKQLLISKERELEIVSQELLEKEILFQNDLERLVGPRPFEALTTYQAHTAGTDRSETKSEAEQLHPQLEVPEENGLTQHPEQEEGVVPGTPLGNGAAAPEKPINSRTA
;
A
#
# COMPACT_ATOMS: atom_id res chain seq x y z
N MET A 1 39.64 -57.77 -9.69
CA MET A 1 38.92 -58.03 -10.96
C MET A 1 37.47 -57.61 -10.76
N ALA A 2 36.85 -56.92 -11.73
CA ALA A 2 35.51 -56.30 -11.68
C ALA A 2 35.30 -55.28 -10.52
N GLU A 3 35.14 -53.95 -10.70
CA GLU A 3 34.72 -53.07 -11.81
C GLU A 3 33.21 -52.96 -12.06
N ASN A 4 32.76 -51.72 -12.37
CA ASN A 4 31.39 -51.21 -12.55
C ASN A 4 30.50 -51.07 -11.28
N ASN A 5 29.66 -50.03 -11.14
CA ASN A 5 29.35 -48.90 -12.03
C ASN A 5 28.86 -47.65 -11.25
N LYS A 6 29.28 -46.43 -11.62
CA LYS A 6 28.67 -45.16 -11.16
C LYS A 6 27.99 -44.46 -12.35
N PRO A 7 26.69 -44.14 -12.31
CA PRO A 7 26.04 -43.39 -13.38
C PRO A 7 26.36 -41.90 -13.30
N ASN A 8 27.11 -41.41 -14.30
CA ASN A 8 27.45 -40.00 -14.47
C ASN A 8 26.29 -39.26 -15.15
N ASN A 9 25.57 -38.39 -14.42
CA ASN A 9 24.33 -37.77 -14.93
C ASN A 9 24.50 -36.27 -15.25
N ASN A 10 25.13 -36.00 -16.40
CA ASN A 10 25.29 -34.67 -16.98
C ASN A 10 23.94 -34.03 -17.36
N LYS A 11 23.39 -33.16 -16.50
CA LYS A 11 22.26 -32.28 -16.88
C LYS A 11 22.74 -31.21 -17.86
N LYS A 12 22.42 -31.41 -19.14
CA LYS A 12 22.74 -30.52 -20.27
C LYS A 12 22.24 -29.08 -20.00
N LYS A 13 23.14 -28.09 -20.07
CA LYS A 13 22.77 -26.68 -20.24
C LYS A 13 22.11 -26.53 -21.62
N LYS A 14 20.92 -25.89 -21.69
CA LYS A 14 20.29 -25.52 -22.97
C LYS A 14 21.05 -24.33 -23.57
N PRO A 15 21.46 -24.37 -24.85
CA PRO A 15 21.98 -23.18 -25.51
C PRO A 15 20.84 -22.18 -25.78
N ILE A 16 21.10 -20.90 -25.53
CA ILE A 16 20.21 -19.80 -25.90
C ILE A 16 20.47 -19.51 -27.38
N ILE A 17 19.53 -19.89 -28.24
CA ILE A 17 19.53 -19.49 -29.65
C ILE A 17 18.58 -18.27 -29.76
N PRO A 18 19.02 -17.12 -30.31
CA PRO A 18 18.11 -16.02 -30.57
C PRO A 18 17.13 -16.42 -31.68
N ASN A 19 15.84 -16.18 -31.46
CA ASN A 19 14.80 -16.51 -32.45
C ASN A 19 15.05 -15.76 -33.77
N THR A 20 15.11 -16.50 -34.88
CA THR A 20 15.06 -15.91 -36.22
C THR A 20 13.74 -15.15 -36.41
N PRO A 21 13.74 -13.98 -37.08
CA PRO A 21 12.52 -13.22 -37.30
C PRO A 21 11.51 -14.05 -38.12
N PRO A 22 10.20 -13.93 -37.85
CA PRO A 22 9.18 -14.69 -38.56
C PRO A 22 9.16 -14.26 -40.03
N ARG A 23 9.22 -15.23 -40.94
CA ARG A 23 9.04 -14.97 -42.38
C ARG A 23 7.66 -14.33 -42.61
N PRO A 24 7.54 -13.25 -43.40
CA PRO A 24 6.24 -12.67 -43.72
C PRO A 24 5.40 -13.71 -44.48
N THR A 25 4.29 -14.11 -43.88
CA THR A 25 3.29 -15.00 -44.49
C THR A 25 2.77 -14.40 -45.80
N MET A 26 2.35 -15.23 -46.78
CA MET A 26 1.74 -14.79 -48.06
C MET A 26 0.65 -13.71 -47.92
N GLN A 27 -0.02 -13.69 -46.76
CA GLN A 27 -1.00 -12.68 -46.35
C GLN A 27 -0.47 -11.22 -46.45
N LEU A 28 0.82 -10.99 -46.16
CA LEU A 28 1.44 -9.66 -46.26
C LEU A 28 1.56 -9.19 -47.72
N TRP A 29 1.86 -10.11 -48.63
CA TRP A 29 1.95 -9.83 -50.06
C TRP A 29 0.58 -9.52 -50.69
N MET A 30 -0.49 -10.20 -50.26
CA MET A 30 -1.84 -9.86 -50.72
C MET A 30 -2.28 -8.46 -50.26
N LEU A 31 -1.93 -8.05 -49.04
CA LEU A 31 -2.20 -6.70 -48.55
C LEU A 31 -1.43 -5.63 -49.35
N ALA A 32 -0.16 -5.91 -49.69
CA ALA A 32 0.67 -5.03 -50.52
C ALA A 32 0.13 -4.89 -51.95
N VAL A 33 -0.36 -5.97 -52.57
CA VAL A 33 -1.00 -5.94 -53.89
C VAL A 33 -2.29 -5.12 -53.86
N LEU A 34 -3.12 -5.25 -52.82
CA LEU A 34 -4.35 -4.48 -52.68
C LEU A 34 -4.08 -2.98 -52.50
N LEU A 35 -3.05 -2.61 -51.72
CA LEU A 35 -2.59 -1.22 -51.61
C LEU A 35 -2.04 -0.68 -52.94
N LEU A 36 -1.31 -1.49 -53.72
CA LEU A 36 -0.84 -1.12 -55.05
C LEU A 36 -1.99 -0.87 -56.05
N ILE A 37 -3.05 -1.68 -56.00
CA ILE A 37 -4.24 -1.50 -56.85
C ILE A 37 -4.98 -0.21 -56.49
N ILE A 38 -5.16 0.07 -55.19
CA ILE A 38 -5.77 1.33 -54.73
C ILE A 38 -4.92 2.53 -55.17
N PHE A 39 -3.59 2.46 -54.97
CA PHE A 39 -2.68 3.53 -55.35
C PHE A 39 -2.65 3.77 -56.88
N GLY A 40 -2.67 2.71 -57.68
CA GLY A 40 -2.75 2.79 -59.15
C GLY A 40 -4.07 3.39 -59.63
N LEU A 41 -5.20 3.05 -59.01
CA LEU A 41 -6.51 3.66 -59.30
C LEU A 41 -6.54 5.15 -58.92
N THR A 42 -5.95 5.53 -57.78
CA THR A 42 -5.84 6.96 -57.41
C THR A 42 -4.93 7.76 -58.35
N TRP A 43 -3.86 7.14 -58.86
CA TRP A 43 -2.95 7.79 -59.82
C TRP A 43 -3.63 8.03 -61.17
N LEU A 44 -4.38 7.06 -61.69
CA LEU A 44 -5.09 7.21 -62.98
C LEU A 44 -6.17 8.29 -62.96
N ASN A 45 -6.76 8.59 -61.79
CA ASN A 45 -7.91 9.48 -61.66
C ASN A 45 -7.55 10.96 -61.43
N ASN A 46 -6.26 11.33 -61.41
CA ASN A 46 -5.80 12.67 -61.04
C ASN A 46 -5.35 13.56 -62.22
N SER A 47 -5.77 13.23 -63.45
CA SER A 47 -5.48 14.04 -64.65
C SER A 47 -6.49 15.18 -64.81
N ASN A 48 -6.19 16.34 -64.21
CA ASN A 48 -6.95 17.59 -64.48
C ASN A 48 -6.82 17.98 -65.96
N THR A 49 -7.95 18.23 -66.63
CA THR A 49 -8.03 18.50 -68.08
C THR A 49 -8.17 19.98 -68.45
N SER A 50 -8.06 20.87 -67.46
CA SER A 50 -8.30 22.32 -67.60
C SER A 50 -7.02 23.12 -67.31
N VAL A 51 -6.78 24.19 -68.08
CA VAL A 51 -5.61 25.06 -67.94
C VAL A 51 -5.88 26.09 -66.84
N GLU A 52 -4.91 26.31 -65.96
CA GLU A 52 -5.00 27.32 -64.92
C GLU A 52 -4.80 28.72 -65.51
N THR A 53 -5.70 29.65 -65.15
CA THR A 53 -5.67 31.06 -65.59
C THR A 53 -5.70 32.00 -64.38
N THR A 54 -5.47 33.30 -64.56
CA THR A 54 -5.71 34.28 -63.50
C THR A 54 -7.11 34.90 -63.60
N GLN A 55 -7.62 35.45 -62.50
CA GLN A 55 -8.89 36.18 -62.50
C GLN A 55 -8.87 37.35 -63.49
N LYS A 56 -7.74 38.06 -63.62
CA LYS A 56 -7.60 39.18 -64.55
C LYS A 56 -7.75 38.74 -66.01
N ASP A 57 -7.14 37.62 -66.39
CA ASP A 57 -7.25 37.10 -67.75
C ASP A 57 -8.69 36.65 -68.04
N PHE A 58 -9.38 36.09 -67.04
CA PHE A 58 -10.81 35.79 -67.12
C PHE A 58 -11.67 37.06 -67.31
N GLU A 59 -11.37 38.16 -66.62
CA GLU A 59 -12.08 39.44 -66.80
C GLU A 59 -11.90 39.98 -68.23
N GLU A 60 -10.70 39.84 -68.83
CA GLU A 60 -10.49 40.16 -70.25
C GLU A 60 -11.33 39.26 -71.19
N MET A 61 -11.41 37.94 -70.94
CA MET A 61 -12.27 37.01 -71.70
C MET A 61 -13.77 37.31 -71.54
N LEU A 62 -14.18 37.84 -70.38
CA LEU A 62 -15.56 38.22 -70.12
C LEU A 62 -15.93 39.50 -70.89
N LEU A 63 -15.03 40.49 -70.89
CA LEU A 63 -15.20 41.76 -71.60
C LEU A 63 -15.15 41.61 -73.13
N SER A 64 -14.37 40.66 -73.67
CA SER A 64 -14.40 40.30 -75.10
C SER A 64 -15.68 39.55 -75.50
N GLY A 65 -16.47 39.08 -74.53
CA GLY A 65 -17.69 38.31 -74.76
C GLY A 65 -17.45 36.84 -75.12
N ASP A 66 -16.24 36.30 -74.91
CA ASP A 66 -15.84 34.94 -75.30
C ASP A 66 -16.44 33.84 -74.40
N VAL A 67 -16.89 34.19 -73.18
CA VAL A 67 -17.38 33.23 -72.18
C VAL A 67 -18.84 32.80 -72.45
N LYS A 68 -19.10 31.49 -72.36
CA LYS A 68 -20.42 30.84 -72.55
C LYS A 68 -21.14 30.57 -71.23
N LYS A 69 -20.44 30.07 -70.21
CA LYS A 69 -20.97 29.82 -68.85
C LYS A 69 -19.84 29.71 -67.81
N LEU A 70 -20.19 29.90 -66.54
CA LEU A 70 -19.30 29.75 -65.40
C LEU A 70 -19.83 28.69 -64.43
N THR A 71 -18.96 27.86 -63.88
CA THR A 71 -19.31 26.85 -62.86
C THR A 71 -18.36 26.94 -61.67
N ILE A 72 -18.88 27.26 -60.48
CA ILE A 72 -18.10 27.19 -59.24
C ILE A 72 -18.12 25.75 -58.75
N VAL A 73 -16.94 25.16 -58.57
CA VAL A 73 -16.75 23.81 -58.07
C VAL A 73 -16.16 23.85 -56.65
N ASN A 74 -16.84 23.16 -55.72
CA ASN A 74 -16.44 23.00 -54.32
C ASN A 74 -16.08 24.33 -53.61
N ASP A 75 -16.80 25.41 -53.96
CA ASP A 75 -16.70 26.77 -53.41
C ASP A 75 -15.31 27.43 -53.47
N LYS A 76 -14.40 26.89 -54.29
CA LYS A 76 -12.99 27.32 -54.34
C LYS A 76 -12.43 27.50 -55.76
N ILE A 77 -13.03 26.87 -56.77
CA ILE A 77 -12.53 26.89 -58.15
C ILE A 77 -13.65 27.37 -59.06
N VAL A 78 -13.35 28.29 -59.98
CA VAL A 78 -14.25 28.70 -61.06
C VAL A 78 -13.79 28.03 -62.35
N GLU A 79 -14.65 27.20 -62.93
CA GLU A 79 -14.49 26.63 -64.27
C GLU A 79 -15.13 27.55 -65.31
N VAL A 80 -14.34 27.95 -66.31
CA VAL A 80 -14.71 28.84 -67.41
C VAL A 80 -14.95 28.02 -68.68
N TYR A 81 -16.15 28.14 -69.24
CA TYR A 81 -16.50 27.55 -70.52
C TYR A 81 -16.59 28.64 -71.58
N LEU A 82 -15.88 28.50 -72.69
CA LEU A 82 -15.89 29.45 -73.80
C LEU A 82 -17.01 29.14 -74.83
N LYS A 83 -17.33 30.13 -75.66
CA LYS A 83 -18.21 29.98 -76.84
C LYS A 83 -17.46 29.25 -77.95
N GLU A 84 -18.21 28.54 -78.80
CA GLU A 84 -17.65 27.75 -79.90
C GLU A 84 -16.93 28.60 -80.96
N GLU A 85 -17.33 29.88 -81.10
CA GLU A 85 -16.65 30.88 -81.93
C GLU A 85 -15.29 31.30 -81.34
N ALA A 86 -15.24 31.52 -80.01
CA ALA A 86 -13.99 31.86 -79.31
C ALA A 86 -12.97 30.72 -79.38
N LEU A 87 -13.41 29.46 -79.30
CA LEU A 87 -12.54 28.28 -79.43
C LEU A 87 -11.81 28.18 -80.80
N GLN A 88 -12.27 28.91 -81.83
CA GLN A 88 -11.62 28.95 -83.14
C GLN A 88 -10.57 30.06 -83.28
N ASN A 89 -10.47 30.96 -82.30
CA ASN A 89 -9.47 32.03 -82.27
C ASN A 89 -8.07 31.48 -81.92
N ASP A 90 -7.05 31.85 -82.69
CA ASP A 90 -5.69 31.31 -82.57
C ASP A 90 -5.06 31.52 -81.18
N LYS A 91 -5.45 32.59 -80.46
CA LYS A 91 -5.01 32.85 -79.07
C LYS A 91 -5.33 31.67 -78.16
N TYR A 92 -6.62 31.33 -78.03
CA TYR A 92 -7.06 30.25 -77.15
C TYR A 92 -6.63 28.90 -77.73
N LYS A 93 -6.73 28.70 -79.04
CA LYS A 93 -6.36 27.42 -79.68
C LYS A 93 -4.93 26.96 -79.37
N THR A 94 -3.99 27.91 -79.24
CA THR A 94 -2.59 27.61 -78.87
C THR A 94 -2.48 27.19 -77.39
N GLU A 95 -3.09 27.94 -76.47
CA GLU A 95 -3.09 27.62 -75.03
C GLU A 95 -3.87 26.33 -74.69
N LEU A 96 -4.85 25.97 -75.51
CA LEU A 96 -5.64 24.74 -75.36
C LEU A 96 -4.92 23.50 -75.94
N GLN A 97 -3.90 23.66 -76.80
CA GLN A 97 -3.19 22.55 -77.45
C GLN A 97 -2.12 21.87 -76.56
N ASP A 98 -1.62 22.54 -75.53
CA ASP A 98 -0.70 21.93 -74.54
C ASP A 98 -1.41 20.97 -73.55
N ARG A 99 -2.71 20.74 -73.74
CA ARG A 99 -3.47 19.73 -73.00
C ARG A 99 -3.10 18.34 -73.52
N GLY A 100 -2.64 17.47 -72.62
CA GLY A 100 -2.32 16.08 -72.96
C GLY A 100 -3.47 15.35 -73.66
N SER A 101 -3.13 14.39 -74.51
CA SER A 101 -3.97 13.78 -75.58
C SER A 101 -5.26 13.03 -75.14
N PHE A 102 -5.70 13.19 -73.89
CA PHE A 102 -6.92 12.62 -73.31
C PHE A 102 -7.95 13.68 -72.87
N ALA A 103 -7.73 14.96 -73.18
CA ALA A 103 -8.72 16.01 -72.95
C ALA A 103 -9.95 15.85 -73.87
N VAL A 104 -11.15 16.07 -73.32
CA VAL A 104 -12.42 16.01 -74.06
C VAL A 104 -12.87 17.43 -74.41
N ASP A 105 -13.09 17.70 -75.70
CA ASP A 105 -13.39 19.05 -76.22
C ASP A 105 -14.63 19.74 -75.61
N GLN A 106 -15.54 18.97 -75.00
CA GLN A 106 -16.76 19.46 -74.35
C GLN A 106 -16.58 19.77 -72.85
N GLY A 107 -15.36 19.66 -72.31
CA GLY A 107 -15.02 20.01 -70.93
C GLY A 107 -14.85 21.52 -70.67
N PRO A 108 -14.64 21.92 -69.41
CA PRO A 108 -14.28 23.29 -69.07
C PRO A 108 -12.89 23.65 -69.62
N GLN A 109 -12.79 24.80 -70.27
CA GLN A 109 -11.51 25.29 -70.79
C GLN A 109 -10.62 25.71 -69.63
N TYR A 110 -10.83 26.91 -69.09
CA TYR A 110 -9.94 27.47 -68.07
C TYR A 110 -10.48 27.22 -66.66
N GLN A 111 -9.59 27.21 -65.67
CA GLN A 111 -9.96 27.21 -64.27
C GLN A 111 -9.11 28.19 -63.48
N PHE A 112 -9.67 28.82 -62.45
CA PHE A 112 -8.91 29.63 -61.49
C PHE A 112 -9.48 29.50 -60.08
N GLN A 113 -8.65 29.77 -59.07
CA GLN A 113 -9.05 29.68 -57.67
C GLN A 113 -9.63 31.01 -57.17
N ILE A 114 -10.66 30.93 -56.33
CA ILE A 114 -11.32 32.08 -55.71
C ILE A 114 -11.29 31.98 -54.18
N ILE A 115 -11.28 33.14 -53.51
CA ILE A 115 -11.22 33.24 -52.05
C ILE A 115 -12.61 33.03 -51.41
N SER A 116 -13.67 33.56 -52.05
CA SER A 116 -15.06 33.33 -51.67
C SER A 116 -15.97 33.36 -52.91
N PRO A 117 -16.94 32.43 -53.05
CA PRO A 117 -17.97 32.48 -54.09
C PRO A 117 -18.83 33.74 -54.05
N GLU A 118 -19.02 34.32 -52.86
CA GLU A 118 -19.89 35.48 -52.64
C GLU A 118 -19.26 36.75 -53.20
N ILE A 119 -17.97 36.97 -52.90
CA ILE A 119 -17.18 38.09 -53.44
C ILE A 119 -17.06 37.95 -54.96
N PHE A 120 -16.72 36.76 -55.46
CA PHE A 120 -16.63 36.51 -56.90
C PHE A 120 -17.95 36.78 -57.63
N LYS A 121 -19.08 36.41 -57.04
CA LYS A 121 -20.40 36.71 -57.60
C LYS A 121 -20.69 38.21 -57.59
N GLU A 122 -20.36 38.92 -56.51
CA GLU A 122 -20.56 40.37 -56.42
C GLU A 122 -19.74 41.12 -57.49
N ASP A 123 -18.49 40.70 -57.71
CA ASP A 123 -17.62 41.28 -58.73
C ASP A 123 -18.07 40.93 -60.16
N LEU A 124 -18.57 39.71 -60.39
CA LEU A 124 -19.22 39.32 -61.64
C LEU A 124 -20.48 40.15 -61.92
N ASP A 125 -21.32 40.37 -60.91
CA ASP A 125 -22.54 41.18 -61.01
C ASP A 125 -22.21 42.66 -61.29
N LYS A 126 -21.10 43.20 -60.76
CA LYS A 126 -20.57 44.53 -61.10
C LYS A 126 -20.10 44.60 -62.56
N LEU A 127 -19.28 43.65 -63.01
CA LEU A 127 -18.77 43.61 -64.39
C LEU A 127 -19.88 43.43 -65.43
N GLN A 128 -20.95 42.71 -65.07
CA GLN A 128 -22.13 42.54 -65.92
C GLN A 128 -23.20 43.62 -65.72
N ALA A 129 -22.98 44.65 -64.89
CA ALA A 129 -23.98 45.68 -64.62
C ALA A 129 -24.40 46.44 -65.88
N GLU A 130 -23.44 46.77 -66.75
CA GLU A 130 -23.64 47.48 -68.02
C GLU A 130 -24.11 46.56 -69.17
N VAL A 131 -24.09 45.23 -68.97
CA VAL A 131 -24.46 44.24 -69.99
C VAL A 131 -25.97 43.95 -69.96
N PRO A 132 -26.67 43.98 -71.12
CA PRO A 132 -28.07 43.58 -71.24
C PRO A 132 -28.35 42.20 -70.64
N ARG A 133 -29.50 42.03 -69.96
CA ARG A 133 -29.80 40.82 -69.16
C ARG A 133 -29.80 39.52 -69.98
N ASP A 134 -30.10 39.61 -71.27
CA ASP A 134 -30.09 38.54 -72.27
C ASP A 134 -28.69 38.07 -72.68
N GLN A 135 -27.64 38.87 -72.41
CA GLN A 135 -26.25 38.58 -72.78
C GLN A 135 -25.36 38.27 -71.57
N ARG A 136 -25.93 38.22 -70.36
CA ARG A 136 -25.19 37.91 -69.13
C ARG A 136 -24.81 36.42 -69.07
N VAL A 137 -23.56 36.16 -68.70
CA VAL A 137 -23.02 34.80 -68.60
C VAL A 137 -23.61 34.11 -67.36
N PRO A 138 -24.25 32.93 -67.50
CA PRO A 138 -24.85 32.24 -66.37
C PRO A 138 -23.77 31.63 -65.45
N LEU A 139 -23.92 31.86 -64.15
CA LEU A 139 -23.12 31.28 -63.08
C LEU A 139 -23.88 30.12 -62.43
N THR A 140 -23.26 28.95 -62.36
CA THR A 140 -23.79 27.75 -61.69
C THR A 140 -22.85 27.31 -60.56
N VAL A 141 -23.37 26.70 -59.50
CA VAL A 141 -22.57 26.16 -58.40
C VAL A 141 -22.79 24.65 -58.34
N THR A 142 -21.73 23.88 -58.15
CA THR A 142 -21.79 22.41 -58.12
C THR A 142 -20.72 21.86 -57.17
N SER A 143 -21.12 20.99 -56.25
CA SER A 143 -20.18 20.18 -55.49
C SER A 143 -19.85 18.90 -56.25
N ARG A 144 -18.56 18.59 -56.39
CA ARG A 144 -18.04 17.33 -56.94
C ARG A 144 -17.17 16.66 -55.89
N THR A 145 -17.69 15.60 -55.29
CA THR A 145 -16.92 14.72 -54.39
C THR A 145 -16.18 13.68 -55.23
N GLY A 146 -14.87 13.56 -55.05
CA GLY A 146 -14.08 12.56 -55.78
C GLY A 146 -14.33 11.15 -55.23
N PHE A 147 -14.23 10.12 -56.07
CA PHE A 147 -14.24 8.73 -55.58
C PHE A 147 -13.12 8.47 -54.56
N ALA A 148 -12.01 9.22 -54.64
CA ALA A 148 -10.93 9.19 -53.65
C ALA A 148 -11.41 9.56 -52.23
N ASP A 149 -12.25 10.59 -52.06
CA ASP A 149 -12.76 11.02 -50.76
C ASP A 149 -13.61 9.94 -50.10
N PHE A 150 -14.45 9.26 -50.90
CA PHE A 150 -15.24 8.11 -50.43
C PHE A 150 -14.35 6.99 -49.89
N PHE A 151 -13.26 6.64 -50.60
CA PHE A 151 -12.32 5.62 -50.14
C PHE A 151 -11.45 6.05 -48.96
N VAL A 152 -11.11 7.34 -48.81
CA VAL A 152 -10.40 7.83 -47.62
C VAL A 152 -11.32 7.81 -46.40
N GLN A 153 -12.57 8.25 -46.54
CA GLN A 153 -13.54 8.34 -45.44
C GLN A 153 -14.04 6.96 -44.97
N TRP A 154 -14.33 6.04 -45.88
CA TRP A 154 -14.83 4.71 -45.55
C TRP A 154 -13.75 3.62 -45.50
N GLY A 155 -12.59 3.83 -46.13
CA GLY A 155 -11.52 2.83 -46.21
C GLY A 155 -10.99 2.42 -44.84
N PHE A 156 -10.79 3.38 -43.93
CA PHE A 156 -10.41 3.05 -42.55
C PHE A 156 -11.43 2.16 -41.84
N LEU A 157 -12.73 2.45 -42.01
CA LEU A 157 -13.82 1.68 -41.39
C LEU A 157 -13.93 0.26 -41.97
N ILE A 158 -13.77 0.12 -43.29
CA ILE A 158 -13.78 -1.17 -44.00
C ILE A 158 -12.57 -2.01 -43.61
N LEU A 159 -11.38 -1.40 -43.51
CA LEU A 159 -10.14 -2.07 -43.10
C LEU A 159 -10.21 -2.52 -41.63
N LEU A 160 -10.81 -1.71 -40.75
CA LEU A 160 -11.08 -2.07 -39.36
C LEU A 160 -12.08 -3.24 -39.26
N LEU A 161 -13.20 -3.19 -40.00
CA LEU A 161 -14.18 -4.29 -40.05
C LEU A 161 -13.57 -5.60 -40.58
N PHE A 162 -12.78 -5.54 -41.66
CA PHE A 162 -12.13 -6.71 -42.22
C PHE A 162 -11.05 -7.27 -41.28
N GLY A 163 -10.27 -6.39 -40.64
CA GLY A 163 -9.30 -6.76 -39.60
C GLY A 163 -9.95 -7.42 -38.38
N PHE A 164 -11.08 -6.89 -37.91
CA PHE A 164 -11.85 -7.44 -36.78
C PHE A 164 -12.48 -8.80 -37.12
N TRP A 165 -13.09 -8.94 -38.30
CA TRP A 165 -13.62 -10.21 -38.80
C TRP A 165 -12.54 -11.28 -38.93
N PHE A 166 -11.36 -10.90 -39.44
CA PHE A 166 -10.20 -11.79 -39.54
C PHE A 166 -9.61 -12.17 -38.17
N LEU A 167 -9.57 -11.23 -37.22
CA LEU A 167 -9.14 -11.48 -35.85
C LEU A 167 -10.07 -12.50 -35.17
N MET A 168 -11.39 -12.29 -35.25
CA MET A 168 -12.38 -13.23 -34.71
C MET A 168 -12.22 -14.62 -35.32
N ARG A 169 -12.08 -14.73 -36.65
CA ARG A 169 -11.87 -16.01 -37.33
C ARG A 169 -10.59 -16.74 -36.90
N ARG A 170 -9.56 -16.01 -36.47
CA ARG A 170 -8.32 -16.59 -35.92
C ARG A 170 -8.49 -17.14 -34.50
N VAL A 171 -9.40 -16.58 -33.70
CA VAL A 171 -9.70 -17.08 -32.34
C VAL A 171 -10.56 -18.35 -32.39
N THR A 172 -11.53 -18.45 -33.31
CA THR A 172 -12.44 -19.60 -33.39
C THR A 172 -11.82 -20.86 -34.02
N ALA A 173 -10.83 -20.72 -34.91
CA ALA A 173 -10.34 -21.83 -35.74
C ALA A 173 -9.00 -22.45 -35.31
N GLY A 174 -8.36 -21.97 -34.23
CA GLY A 174 -7.03 -22.44 -33.84
C GLY A 174 -6.66 -22.27 -32.38
N GLY A 175 -7.00 -23.27 -31.55
CA GLY A 175 -6.39 -23.56 -30.23
C GLY A 175 -6.59 -22.57 -29.08
N ALA A 176 -6.74 -21.28 -29.35
CA ALA A 176 -6.79 -20.22 -28.34
C ALA A 176 -8.15 -20.09 -27.62
N GLY A 177 -9.24 -20.61 -28.21
CA GLY A 177 -10.56 -20.60 -27.56
C GLY A 177 -10.59 -21.34 -26.22
N GLY A 178 -9.75 -22.36 -26.03
CA GLY A 178 -9.63 -23.09 -24.75
C GLY A 178 -9.01 -22.26 -23.63
N GLN A 179 -8.27 -21.19 -23.95
CA GLN A 179 -7.64 -20.33 -22.93
C GLN A 179 -8.66 -19.40 -22.27
N ILE A 180 -9.66 -18.92 -23.02
CA ILE A 180 -10.74 -18.07 -22.50
C ILE A 180 -11.60 -18.85 -21.48
N PHE A 181 -11.91 -20.12 -21.77
CA PHE A 181 -12.63 -21.00 -20.83
C PHE A 181 -11.81 -21.43 -19.59
N ASN A 182 -10.48 -21.21 -19.58
CA ASN A 182 -9.62 -21.54 -18.44
C ASN A 182 -9.43 -20.36 -17.46
N ILE A 183 -9.94 -19.15 -17.76
CA ILE A 183 -9.75 -17.93 -16.95
C ILE A 183 -10.33 -18.05 -15.52
N GLY A 184 -11.37 -18.87 -15.33
CA GLY A 184 -12.04 -19.06 -14.04
C GLY A 184 -11.45 -20.13 -13.12
N LYS A 185 -10.43 -20.89 -13.54
CA LYS A 185 -9.79 -21.89 -12.66
C LYS A 185 -8.85 -21.24 -11.67
N SER A 186 -8.84 -21.75 -10.44
CA SER A 186 -7.95 -21.27 -9.40
C SER A 186 -6.49 -21.60 -9.75
N LYS A 187 -5.62 -20.59 -9.71
CA LYS A 187 -4.15 -20.75 -9.78
C LYS A 187 -3.54 -21.09 -8.41
N ALA A 188 -4.33 -21.63 -7.47
CA ALA A 188 -3.84 -22.04 -6.16
C ALA A 188 -2.53 -22.83 -6.30
N ALA A 189 -1.49 -22.41 -5.56
CA ALA A 189 -0.27 -23.17 -5.44
C ALA A 189 -0.59 -24.47 -4.69
N LEU A 190 -0.97 -25.50 -5.44
CA LEU A 190 -1.27 -26.82 -4.94
C LEU A 190 0.03 -27.45 -4.41
N PHE A 191 0.26 -27.28 -3.12
CA PHE A 191 1.19 -28.11 -2.36
C PHE A 191 0.58 -29.50 -2.27
N ASP A 192 0.81 -30.32 -3.31
CA ASP A 192 0.32 -31.69 -3.37
C ASP A 192 0.85 -32.52 -2.21
N ALA A 193 0.13 -33.59 -1.86
CA ALA A 193 0.38 -34.41 -0.68
C ALA A 193 1.78 -35.06 -0.62
N GLU A 194 2.53 -35.07 -1.72
CA GLU A 194 3.94 -35.52 -1.77
C GLU A 194 4.94 -34.44 -1.29
N ASN A 195 4.54 -33.15 -1.29
CA ASN A 195 5.27 -32.03 -0.70
C ASN A 195 4.59 -31.56 0.60
N LYS A 196 4.51 -32.47 1.59
CA LYS A 196 4.08 -32.13 2.95
C LYS A 196 4.78 -30.87 3.46
N VAL A 197 4.02 -29.98 4.10
CA VAL A 197 4.56 -28.78 4.73
C VAL A 197 5.50 -29.22 5.87
N LYS A 198 6.81 -29.03 5.68
CA LYS A 198 7.84 -29.47 6.65
C LYS A 198 7.95 -28.58 7.89
N ILE A 199 7.19 -27.50 7.94
CA ILE A 199 7.22 -26.48 8.99
C ILE A 199 6.25 -26.92 10.09
N THR A 200 6.71 -26.93 11.33
CA THR A 200 5.94 -27.33 12.52
C THR A 200 5.99 -26.23 13.58
N PHE A 201 5.29 -26.37 14.71
CA PHE A 201 5.37 -25.40 15.80
C PHE A 201 6.77 -25.25 16.43
N LYS A 202 7.72 -26.16 16.12
CA LYS A 202 9.13 -26.05 16.52
C LYS A 202 9.92 -24.99 15.73
N ASP A 203 9.42 -24.63 14.55
CA ASP A 203 10.02 -23.64 13.64
C ASP A 203 9.42 -22.24 13.84
N VAL A 204 8.39 -22.14 14.68
CA VAL A 204 7.73 -20.89 15.11
C VAL A 204 8.16 -20.61 16.55
N ALA A 205 8.51 -19.37 16.88
CA ALA A 205 9.01 -18.97 18.20
C ALA A 205 8.45 -17.61 18.61
N GLY A 206 8.32 -17.36 19.93
CA GLY A 206 7.81 -16.09 20.46
C GLY A 206 6.34 -15.80 20.11
N LEU A 207 5.51 -16.85 20.04
CA LEU A 207 4.08 -16.81 19.68
C LEU A 207 3.28 -17.84 20.51
N GLU A 208 3.62 -18.01 21.77
CA GLU A 208 3.13 -19.10 22.62
C GLU A 208 1.61 -19.05 22.85
N GLU A 209 1.05 -17.87 23.12
CA GLU A 209 -0.40 -17.65 23.24
C GLU A 209 -1.13 -17.98 21.93
N ALA A 210 -0.63 -17.47 20.80
CA ALA A 210 -1.21 -17.72 19.48
C ALA A 210 -1.10 -19.20 19.06
N LYS A 211 -0.05 -19.92 19.51
CA LYS A 211 0.09 -21.37 19.34
C LYS A 211 -0.97 -22.15 20.13
N GLU A 212 -1.27 -21.73 21.36
CA GLU A 212 -2.30 -22.38 22.19
C GLU A 212 -3.68 -22.26 21.56
N GLU A 213 -4.08 -21.07 21.09
CA GLU A 213 -5.34 -20.86 20.37
C GLU A 213 -5.45 -21.71 19.08
N VAL A 214 -4.37 -21.85 18.29
CA VAL A 214 -4.41 -22.72 17.10
C VAL A 214 -4.21 -24.21 17.42
N GLN A 215 -3.79 -24.58 18.64
CA GLN A 215 -3.64 -25.98 19.05
C GLN A 215 -5.00 -26.69 19.08
N GLU A 216 -6.09 -25.99 19.42
CA GLU A 216 -7.46 -26.50 19.31
C GLU A 216 -7.79 -26.90 17.86
N ILE A 217 -7.42 -26.07 16.89
CA ILE A 217 -7.63 -26.30 15.45
C ILE A 217 -6.85 -27.53 14.97
N VAL A 218 -5.60 -27.69 15.46
CA VAL A 218 -4.77 -28.88 15.18
C VAL A 218 -5.37 -30.14 15.79
N GLU A 219 -5.78 -30.11 17.07
CA GLU A 219 -6.35 -31.29 17.73
C GLU A 219 -7.67 -31.70 17.05
N PHE A 220 -8.49 -30.73 16.65
CA PHE A 220 -9.70 -31.01 15.88
C PHE A 220 -9.39 -31.70 14.55
N LEU A 221 -8.43 -31.21 13.76
CA LEU A 221 -8.05 -31.84 12.48
C LEU A 221 -7.49 -33.26 12.67
N LYS A 222 -6.75 -33.52 13.76
CA LYS A 222 -6.23 -34.85 14.11
C LYS A 222 -7.32 -35.80 14.62
N THR A 223 -8.25 -35.31 15.45
CA THR A 223 -9.27 -36.14 16.14
C THR A 223 -10.66 -35.48 16.15
N PRO A 224 -11.36 -35.38 15.01
CA PRO A 224 -12.67 -34.72 14.93
C PRO A 224 -13.76 -35.33 15.83
N SER A 225 -13.66 -36.63 16.10
CA SER A 225 -14.62 -37.39 16.93
C SER A 225 -14.67 -36.92 18.38
N LYS A 226 -13.54 -36.46 18.95
CA LYS A 226 -13.44 -35.97 20.33
C LYS A 226 -14.40 -34.80 20.59
N PHE A 227 -14.53 -33.90 19.61
CA PHE A 227 -15.35 -32.69 19.72
C PHE A 227 -16.80 -32.91 19.31
N THR A 228 -17.04 -33.71 18.27
CA THR A 228 -18.40 -33.98 17.75
C THR A 228 -19.26 -34.82 18.71
N ILE A 229 -18.67 -35.77 19.45
CA ILE A 229 -19.38 -36.56 20.48
C ILE A 229 -19.96 -35.67 21.59
N LEU A 230 -19.26 -34.58 21.94
CA LEU A 230 -19.67 -33.63 22.97
C LEU A 230 -20.62 -32.52 22.45
N GLY A 231 -21.04 -32.59 21.18
CA GLY A 231 -21.86 -31.56 20.53
C GLY A 231 -21.13 -30.26 20.22
N GLY A 232 -19.80 -30.25 20.31
CA GLY A 232 -18.96 -29.09 19.99
C GLY A 232 -19.10 -28.71 18.51
N LYS A 233 -19.35 -27.43 18.25
CA LYS A 233 -19.37 -26.89 16.88
C LYS A 233 -17.96 -26.50 16.46
N ILE A 234 -17.61 -26.90 15.27
CA ILE A 234 -16.28 -26.71 14.69
C ILE A 234 -16.19 -25.28 14.15
N PRO A 235 -15.14 -24.50 14.49
CA PRO A 235 -14.94 -23.17 13.94
C PRO A 235 -14.72 -23.28 12.43
N LYS A 236 -15.52 -22.56 11.64
CA LYS A 236 -15.42 -22.61 10.18
C LYS A 236 -14.20 -21.85 9.65
N GLY A 237 -13.72 -20.88 10.40
CA GLY A 237 -12.48 -20.18 10.07
C GLY A 237 -11.95 -19.30 11.20
N ALA A 238 -10.64 -19.10 11.18
CA ALA A 238 -9.93 -18.23 12.12
C ALA A 238 -9.19 -17.12 11.37
N LEU A 239 -9.29 -15.90 11.87
CA LEU A 239 -8.58 -14.73 11.35
C LEU A 239 -7.35 -14.46 12.20
N LEU A 240 -6.17 -14.57 11.57
CA LEU A 240 -4.89 -14.18 12.13
C LEU A 240 -4.69 -12.67 11.91
N VAL A 241 -4.70 -11.92 13.00
CA VAL A 241 -4.62 -10.46 13.00
C VAL A 241 -3.26 -10.03 13.55
N GLY A 242 -2.64 -9.00 12.99
CA GLY A 242 -1.47 -8.37 13.62
C GLY A 242 -0.57 -7.64 12.63
N PRO A 243 0.53 -7.00 13.09
CA PRO A 243 1.45 -6.27 12.23
C PRO A 243 2.09 -7.12 11.12
N PRO A 244 2.60 -6.52 10.03
CA PRO A 244 3.34 -7.25 9.01
C PRO A 244 4.62 -7.87 9.61
N GLY A 245 5.01 -9.04 9.10
CA GLY A 245 6.25 -9.71 9.52
C GLY A 245 6.22 -10.44 10.87
N THR A 246 5.09 -10.48 11.59
CA THR A 246 4.96 -11.23 12.87
C THR A 246 4.81 -12.75 12.70
N GLY A 247 4.80 -13.27 11.46
CA GLY A 247 4.80 -14.71 11.21
C GLY A 247 3.44 -15.36 10.98
N LYS A 248 2.36 -14.60 10.76
CA LYS A 248 1.00 -15.12 10.47
C LYS A 248 0.98 -16.27 9.44
N THR A 249 1.60 -16.06 8.27
CA THR A 249 1.74 -17.06 7.18
C THR A 249 2.59 -18.26 7.57
N LEU A 250 3.53 -18.10 8.52
CA LEU A 250 4.37 -19.18 9.06
C LEU A 250 3.59 -20.02 10.06
N LEU A 251 2.82 -19.39 10.95
CA LEU A 251 1.92 -20.07 11.90
C LEU A 251 0.87 -20.90 11.15
N ALA A 252 0.20 -20.33 10.14
CA ALA A 252 -0.79 -21.07 9.34
C ALA A 252 -0.19 -22.32 8.65
N LYS A 253 1.06 -22.23 8.17
CA LYS A 253 1.81 -23.39 7.64
C LYS A 253 2.17 -24.40 8.74
N ALA A 254 2.56 -23.93 9.92
CA ALA A 254 2.87 -24.77 11.07
C ALA A 254 1.64 -25.53 11.60
N VAL A 255 0.45 -24.92 11.61
CA VAL A 255 -0.83 -25.58 11.93
C VAL A 255 -1.08 -26.76 10.97
N ALA A 256 -0.88 -26.55 9.66
CA ALA A 256 -1.07 -27.60 8.65
C ALA A 256 -0.02 -28.72 8.75
N GLY A 257 1.24 -28.37 8.97
CA GLY A 257 2.33 -29.34 9.15
C GLY A 257 2.20 -30.14 10.44
N GLU A 258 1.74 -29.51 11.53
CA GLU A 258 1.47 -30.18 12.79
C GLU A 258 0.24 -31.11 12.68
N ALA A 259 -0.83 -30.70 11.98
CA ALA A 259 -2.02 -31.52 11.72
C ALA A 259 -1.82 -32.61 10.65
N ASP A 260 -0.73 -32.57 9.88
CA ASP A 260 -0.42 -33.44 8.73
C ASP A 260 -1.50 -33.44 7.61
N VAL A 261 -2.10 -32.27 7.35
CA VAL A 261 -3.16 -32.08 6.34
C VAL A 261 -2.70 -31.25 5.12
N PRO A 262 -3.35 -31.39 3.94
CA PRO A 262 -3.10 -30.53 2.79
C PRO A 262 -3.33 -29.05 3.09
N PHE A 263 -2.46 -28.19 2.53
CA PHE A 263 -2.48 -26.74 2.72
C PHE A 263 -2.62 -26.01 1.39
N PHE A 264 -3.74 -25.33 1.19
CA PHE A 264 -3.96 -24.46 0.03
C PHE A 264 -3.59 -23.03 0.41
N SER A 265 -2.60 -22.43 -0.26
CA SER A 265 -2.16 -21.05 0.00
C SER A 265 -2.54 -20.14 -1.16
N LEU A 266 -3.26 -19.05 -0.90
CA LEU A 266 -3.63 -18.02 -1.88
C LEU A 266 -3.48 -16.63 -1.26
N SER A 267 -3.28 -15.62 -2.10
CA SER A 267 -3.38 -14.22 -1.68
C SER A 267 -4.79 -13.68 -1.93
N GLY A 268 -5.28 -12.79 -1.07
CA GLY A 268 -6.48 -12.01 -1.28
C GLY A 268 -6.42 -11.20 -2.59
N SER A 269 -5.22 -10.77 -2.99
CA SER A 269 -5.00 -10.09 -4.28
C SER A 269 -5.19 -10.99 -5.50
N ASP A 270 -5.05 -12.32 -5.39
CA ASP A 270 -5.28 -13.27 -6.50
C ASP A 270 -6.76 -13.35 -6.91
N PHE A 271 -7.65 -12.77 -6.11
CA PHE A 271 -9.10 -12.74 -6.30
C PHE A 271 -9.62 -11.41 -6.86
N VAL A 272 -8.78 -10.38 -6.98
CA VAL A 272 -9.13 -9.06 -7.54
C VAL A 272 -8.65 -9.00 -8.98
N GLU A 273 -9.57 -9.03 -9.94
CA GLU A 273 -9.26 -9.05 -11.37
C GLU A 273 -10.03 -7.97 -12.15
N MET A 274 -9.51 -7.55 -13.31
CA MET A 274 -10.19 -6.56 -14.18
C MET A 274 -11.49 -7.08 -14.82
N PHE A 275 -11.74 -8.39 -14.74
CA PHE A 275 -12.89 -9.05 -15.36
C PHE A 275 -13.92 -9.46 -14.31
N VAL A 276 -15.09 -8.83 -14.37
CA VAL A 276 -16.21 -9.09 -13.46
C VAL A 276 -16.56 -10.58 -13.39
N GLY A 277 -16.60 -11.12 -12.18
CA GLY A 277 -16.98 -12.51 -11.92
C GLY A 277 -15.83 -13.54 -11.99
N VAL A 278 -14.62 -13.14 -12.40
CA VAL A 278 -13.46 -14.06 -12.41
C VAL A 278 -13.02 -14.41 -10.99
N GLY A 279 -12.92 -13.45 -10.07
CA GLY A 279 -12.63 -13.71 -8.66
C GLY A 279 -13.66 -14.67 -8.03
N ALA A 280 -14.95 -14.37 -8.20
CA ALA A 280 -16.06 -15.24 -7.78
C ALA A 280 -15.97 -16.68 -8.33
N ALA A 281 -15.54 -16.88 -9.58
CA ALA A 281 -15.34 -18.21 -10.14
C ALA A 281 -14.16 -18.95 -9.49
N ARG A 282 -13.04 -18.27 -9.23
CA ARG A 282 -11.86 -18.82 -8.54
C ARG A 282 -12.18 -19.25 -7.11
N VAL A 283 -13.00 -18.47 -6.39
CA VAL A 283 -13.46 -18.81 -5.04
C VAL A 283 -14.21 -20.15 -5.04
N ARG A 284 -15.19 -20.33 -5.94
CA ARG A 284 -15.97 -21.58 -6.04
C ARG A 284 -15.09 -22.77 -6.43
N ASP A 285 -14.15 -22.57 -7.36
CA ASP A 285 -13.21 -23.63 -7.78
C ASP A 285 -12.25 -24.03 -6.64
N LEU A 286 -11.72 -23.06 -5.88
CA LEU A 286 -10.92 -23.31 -4.68
C LEU A 286 -11.69 -24.18 -3.67
N PHE A 287 -12.91 -23.78 -3.30
CA PHE A 287 -13.71 -24.53 -2.33
C PHE A 287 -14.12 -25.92 -2.86
N LYS A 288 -14.34 -26.07 -4.17
CA LYS A 288 -14.55 -27.38 -4.79
C LYS A 288 -13.32 -28.29 -4.68
N GLN A 289 -12.11 -27.74 -4.90
CA GLN A 289 -10.86 -28.49 -4.76
C GLN A 289 -10.57 -28.86 -3.29
N ALA A 290 -10.84 -27.97 -2.34
CA ALA A 290 -10.71 -28.23 -0.91
C ALA A 290 -11.69 -29.31 -0.43
N LYS A 291 -12.98 -29.24 -0.84
CA LYS A 291 -13.99 -30.30 -0.59
C LYS A 291 -13.51 -31.69 -1.03
N ALA A 292 -12.77 -31.77 -2.14
CA ALA A 292 -12.23 -33.02 -2.69
C ALA A 292 -10.95 -33.53 -1.99
N LYS A 293 -10.29 -32.71 -1.16
CA LYS A 293 -9.07 -33.04 -0.41
C LYS A 293 -9.22 -32.92 1.11
N ALA A 294 -10.46 -32.90 1.62
CA ALA A 294 -10.73 -32.83 3.06
C ALA A 294 -10.25 -34.09 3.81
N PRO A 295 -9.76 -33.98 5.06
CA PRO A 295 -9.59 -32.74 5.82
C PRO A 295 -8.41 -31.89 5.31
N CYS A 296 -8.58 -30.57 5.24
CA CYS A 296 -7.55 -29.66 4.72
C CYS A 296 -7.71 -28.22 5.22
N ILE A 297 -6.65 -27.44 5.10
CA ILE A 297 -6.64 -26.00 5.43
C ILE A 297 -6.58 -25.17 4.15
N ILE A 298 -7.47 -24.19 4.05
CA ILE A 298 -7.37 -23.07 3.11
C ILE A 298 -6.78 -21.88 3.85
N PHE A 299 -5.68 -21.32 3.35
CA PHE A 299 -5.08 -20.09 3.85
C PHE A 299 -5.20 -18.96 2.82
N ILE A 300 -5.80 -17.85 3.25
CA ILE A 300 -5.94 -16.61 2.46
C ILE A 300 -5.11 -15.51 3.15
N ASP A 301 -3.95 -15.19 2.60
CA ASP A 301 -3.16 -14.02 3.04
C ASP A 301 -3.81 -12.71 2.52
N GLU A 302 -3.50 -11.57 3.14
CA GLU A 302 -4.01 -10.24 2.74
C GLU A 302 -5.53 -10.21 2.45
N ILE A 303 -6.35 -10.83 3.31
CA ILE A 303 -7.80 -10.93 3.08
C ILE A 303 -8.48 -9.57 2.95
N ASP A 304 -7.90 -8.48 3.47
CA ASP A 304 -8.37 -7.12 3.27
C ASP A 304 -8.42 -6.68 1.79
N ALA A 305 -7.64 -7.29 0.90
CA ALA A 305 -7.73 -7.07 -0.54
C ALA A 305 -9.16 -7.29 -1.09
N ILE A 306 -9.86 -8.34 -0.63
CA ILE A 306 -11.28 -8.60 -0.96
C ILE A 306 -12.25 -8.24 0.16
N GLY A 307 -11.78 -8.21 1.42
CA GLY A 307 -12.60 -8.12 2.62
C GLY A 307 -12.87 -6.72 3.15
N ARG A 308 -12.09 -5.69 2.78
CA ARG A 308 -12.34 -4.28 3.12
C ARG A 308 -13.82 -3.86 2.96
N HIS A 309 -14.37 -3.20 3.98
CA HIS A 309 -15.67 -2.55 3.98
C HIS A 309 -15.85 -1.55 2.83
N ARG A 310 -17.10 -1.34 2.42
CA ARG A 310 -17.50 -0.30 1.46
C ARG A 310 -17.25 1.10 2.05
N SER A 311 -16.21 1.79 1.59
CA SER A 311 -16.09 3.24 1.75
C SER A 311 -17.35 3.92 1.21
N ARG A 312 -17.99 4.79 2.01
CA ARG A 312 -19.19 5.57 1.62
C ARG A 312 -18.89 6.71 0.63
N GLY A 313 -17.97 6.48 -0.31
CA GLY A 313 -17.58 7.42 -1.38
C GLY A 313 -18.27 7.09 -2.69
N GLN A 314 -18.88 8.10 -3.32
CA GLN A 314 -19.59 7.98 -4.59
C GLN A 314 -18.63 7.88 -5.79
N THR A 315 -18.01 6.72 -6.01
CA THR A 315 -17.24 6.45 -7.25
C THR A 315 -17.82 5.24 -7.96
N PRO A 316 -18.68 5.44 -8.99
CA PRO A 316 -19.28 4.33 -9.73
C PRO A 316 -18.25 3.49 -10.49
N GLY A 317 -18.37 2.16 -10.40
CA GLY A 317 -17.69 1.20 -11.30
C GLY A 317 -16.41 0.53 -10.78
N GLY A 318 -15.86 0.92 -9.64
CA GLY A 318 -14.61 0.33 -9.10
C GLY A 318 -14.79 -0.81 -8.08
N ASN A 319 -15.94 -0.88 -7.40
CA ASN A 319 -16.13 -1.77 -6.23
C ASN A 319 -16.85 -3.09 -6.56
N ASP A 320 -17.50 -3.19 -7.72
CA ASP A 320 -18.51 -4.23 -7.97
C ASP A 320 -17.91 -5.64 -8.13
N GLU A 321 -16.73 -5.78 -8.75
CA GLU A 321 -16.04 -7.07 -8.89
C GLU A 321 -15.66 -7.64 -7.51
N ARG A 322 -15.09 -6.77 -6.69
CA ARG A 322 -14.61 -7.06 -5.35
C ARG A 322 -15.74 -7.44 -4.39
N GLU A 323 -16.86 -6.73 -4.42
CA GLU A 323 -18.06 -7.08 -3.66
C GLU A 323 -18.68 -8.41 -4.13
N ASN A 324 -18.71 -8.69 -5.44
CA ASN A 324 -19.20 -9.96 -5.97
C ASN A 324 -18.32 -11.16 -5.55
N THR A 325 -17.01 -10.96 -5.51
CA THR A 325 -16.04 -11.97 -5.06
C THR A 325 -16.13 -12.20 -3.55
N LEU A 326 -16.24 -11.13 -2.75
CA LEU A 326 -16.51 -11.20 -1.30
C LEU A 326 -17.82 -11.95 -1.01
N ASN A 327 -18.92 -11.58 -1.66
CA ASN A 327 -20.21 -12.28 -1.47
C ASN A 327 -20.13 -13.76 -1.86
N SER A 328 -19.34 -14.12 -2.87
CA SER A 328 -19.12 -15.52 -3.25
C SER A 328 -18.31 -16.29 -2.19
N LEU A 329 -17.35 -15.65 -1.53
CA LEU A 329 -16.63 -16.23 -0.39
C LEU A 329 -17.59 -16.46 0.79
N LEU A 330 -18.42 -15.47 1.13
CA LEU A 330 -19.42 -15.60 2.21
C LEU A 330 -20.43 -16.74 1.95
N VAL A 331 -20.93 -16.87 0.71
CA VAL A 331 -21.86 -17.94 0.33
C VAL A 331 -21.22 -19.32 0.41
N GLU A 332 -19.97 -19.49 -0.02
CA GLU A 332 -19.28 -20.77 0.14
C GLU A 332 -19.03 -21.08 1.63
N MET A 333 -18.55 -20.13 2.43
CA MET A 333 -18.36 -20.28 3.90
C MET A 333 -19.64 -20.73 4.61
N ASP A 334 -20.76 -20.05 4.35
CA ASP A 334 -22.06 -20.40 4.94
C ASP A 334 -22.54 -21.78 4.45
N GLY A 335 -22.29 -22.11 3.17
CA GLY A 335 -22.71 -23.35 2.51
C GLY A 335 -22.01 -24.65 2.95
N PHE A 336 -20.98 -24.58 3.81
CA PHE A 336 -20.40 -25.78 4.42
C PHE A 336 -21.24 -26.33 5.57
N ALA A 337 -21.44 -27.64 5.58
CA ALA A 337 -21.80 -28.36 6.80
C ALA A 337 -20.58 -28.40 7.75
N THR A 338 -20.84 -28.28 9.05
CA THR A 338 -19.82 -28.10 10.10
C THR A 338 -18.86 -29.29 10.21
N ASP A 339 -19.28 -30.48 9.76
CA ASP A 339 -18.55 -31.75 9.74
C ASP A 339 -17.63 -31.96 8.53
N SER A 340 -17.61 -31.04 7.56
CA SER A 340 -16.90 -31.20 6.28
C SER A 340 -15.36 -31.23 6.36
N GLY A 341 -14.75 -30.98 7.53
CA GLY A 341 -13.30 -31.10 7.74
C GLY A 341 -12.44 -30.05 7.01
N VAL A 342 -13.04 -29.00 6.45
CA VAL A 342 -12.33 -27.89 5.80
C VAL A 342 -12.29 -26.69 6.74
N ILE A 343 -11.10 -26.15 6.99
CA ILE A 343 -10.90 -24.97 7.86
C ILE A 343 -10.29 -23.84 7.07
N ILE A 344 -10.81 -22.63 7.25
CA ILE A 344 -10.36 -21.43 6.55
C ILE A 344 -9.55 -20.56 7.52
N LEU A 345 -8.25 -20.49 7.31
CA LEU A 345 -7.39 -19.51 7.96
C LEU A 345 -7.26 -18.29 7.06
N ALA A 346 -7.39 -17.09 7.60
CA ALA A 346 -7.11 -15.85 6.89
C ALA A 346 -6.11 -15.01 7.65
N ALA A 347 -5.32 -14.18 6.96
CA ALA A 347 -4.43 -13.21 7.59
C ALA A 347 -4.72 -11.78 7.13
N THR A 348 -4.64 -10.83 8.05
CA THR A 348 -4.70 -9.40 7.74
C THR A 348 -3.73 -8.59 8.59
N ASN A 349 -3.32 -7.44 8.07
CA ASN A 349 -2.63 -6.39 8.83
C ASN A 349 -3.60 -5.29 9.31
N ARG A 350 -4.86 -5.31 8.85
CA ARG A 350 -5.83 -4.20 8.95
C ARG A 350 -7.25 -4.70 9.30
N PRO A 351 -7.46 -5.25 10.51
CA PRO A 351 -8.76 -5.79 10.94
C PRO A 351 -9.85 -4.71 10.97
N ASP A 352 -9.48 -3.47 11.28
CA ASP A 352 -10.30 -2.25 11.27
C ASP A 352 -11.02 -2.03 9.95
N THR A 353 -10.39 -2.44 8.85
CA THR A 353 -10.92 -2.20 7.52
C THR A 353 -11.84 -3.31 7.03
N LEU A 354 -11.81 -4.51 7.62
CA LEU A 354 -12.53 -5.69 7.13
C LEU A 354 -14.04 -5.59 7.35
N ASP A 355 -14.80 -6.19 6.44
CA ASP A 355 -16.26 -6.18 6.55
C ASP A 355 -16.73 -7.02 7.74
N SER A 356 -17.48 -6.37 8.64
CA SER A 356 -18.25 -6.98 9.73
C SER A 356 -18.99 -8.27 9.36
N ALA A 357 -19.37 -8.47 8.09
CA ALA A 357 -19.98 -9.67 7.58
C ALA A 357 -19.05 -10.89 7.64
N LEU A 358 -17.74 -10.73 7.43
CA LEU A 358 -16.73 -11.79 7.54
C LEU A 358 -16.57 -12.25 9.00
N LEU A 359 -16.70 -11.33 9.96
CA LEU A 359 -16.49 -11.55 11.40
C LEU A 359 -17.73 -12.11 12.12
N ARG A 360 -18.77 -12.52 11.39
CA ARG A 360 -20.00 -13.08 12.01
C ARG A 360 -19.80 -14.56 12.41
N PRO A 361 -20.45 -15.03 13.48
CA PRO A 361 -20.41 -16.44 13.87
C PRO A 361 -20.74 -17.39 12.71
N GLY A 362 -19.94 -18.44 12.53
CA GLY A 362 -20.02 -19.36 11.39
C GLY A 362 -19.24 -18.93 10.14
N ARG A 363 -18.43 -17.86 10.22
CA ARG A 363 -17.49 -17.44 9.17
C ARG A 363 -16.07 -17.39 9.74
N PHE A 364 -15.53 -16.20 10.01
CA PHE A 364 -14.34 -16.05 10.86
C PHE A 364 -14.81 -15.83 12.30
N ASP A 365 -15.15 -16.95 12.96
CA ASP A 365 -15.69 -16.96 14.32
C ASP A 365 -14.60 -16.93 15.41
N ARG A 366 -13.35 -17.24 15.06
CA ARG A 366 -12.15 -16.98 15.88
C ARG A 366 -11.33 -15.83 15.31
N GLN A 367 -10.82 -14.96 16.18
CA GLN A 367 -9.83 -13.95 15.86
C GLN A 367 -8.64 -14.17 16.80
N ILE A 368 -7.45 -14.35 16.23
CA ILE A 368 -6.22 -14.65 16.97
C ILE A 368 -5.25 -13.50 16.70
N SER A 369 -4.93 -12.73 17.75
CA SER A 369 -3.92 -11.67 17.65
C SER A 369 -2.53 -12.28 17.61
N ILE A 370 -1.67 -11.70 16.77
CA ILE A 370 -0.28 -12.09 16.54
C ILE A 370 0.53 -10.79 16.56
N ASP A 371 0.75 -10.32 17.79
CA ASP A 371 1.45 -9.09 18.10
C ASP A 371 2.97 -9.19 17.88
N LYS A 372 3.68 -8.09 18.16
CA LYS A 372 5.14 -8.08 18.08
C LYS A 372 5.73 -8.87 19.25
N PRO A 373 6.80 -9.67 19.03
CA PRO A 373 7.39 -10.49 20.08
C PRO A 373 8.02 -9.64 21.19
N ASP A 374 7.81 -10.07 22.43
CA ASP A 374 8.48 -9.57 23.64
C ASP A 374 9.99 -9.88 23.60
N ILE A 375 10.74 -9.41 24.60
CA ILE A 375 12.19 -9.63 24.64
C ILE A 375 12.59 -11.12 24.70
N ASN A 376 11.79 -11.99 25.34
CA ASN A 376 12.04 -13.43 25.37
C ASN A 376 11.71 -14.08 24.03
N GLY A 377 10.55 -13.75 23.45
CA GLY A 377 10.14 -14.19 22.12
C GLY A 377 11.16 -13.80 21.05
N ARG A 378 11.69 -12.56 21.08
CA ARG A 378 12.80 -12.14 20.21
C ARG A 378 14.04 -13.00 20.42
N THR A 379 14.40 -13.32 21.67
CA THR A 379 15.53 -14.22 21.98
C THR A 379 15.30 -15.62 21.38
N GLN A 380 14.09 -16.18 21.47
CA GLN A 380 13.76 -17.47 20.86
C GLN A 380 13.80 -17.41 19.32
N ILE A 381 13.28 -16.34 18.70
CA ILE A 381 13.30 -16.13 17.24
C ILE A 381 14.75 -16.01 16.74
N PHE A 382 15.61 -15.27 17.45
CA PHE A 382 17.06 -15.29 17.18
C PHE A 382 17.61 -16.72 17.27
N ASN A 383 17.31 -17.49 18.32
CA ASN A 383 17.76 -18.87 18.45
C ASN A 383 17.29 -19.80 17.32
N VAL A 384 16.18 -19.49 16.62
CA VAL A 384 15.77 -20.20 15.40
C VAL A 384 16.62 -19.77 14.19
N HIS A 385 16.76 -18.47 13.95
CA HIS A 385 17.49 -17.94 12.78
C HIS A 385 19.03 -17.99 12.88
N LEU A 386 19.57 -18.18 14.08
CA LEU A 386 20.99 -18.38 14.34
C LEU A 386 21.48 -19.81 14.03
N LYS A 387 20.64 -20.84 14.18
CA LYS A 387 20.97 -22.26 13.91
C LYS A 387 21.60 -22.54 12.53
N PRO A 388 21.14 -21.96 11.40
CA PRO A 388 21.74 -22.21 10.09
C PRO A 388 23.05 -21.42 9.85
N LEU A 389 23.45 -20.52 10.73
CA LEU A 389 24.63 -19.67 10.56
C LEU A 389 25.87 -20.27 11.23
N THR A 390 27.05 -20.00 10.65
CA THR A 390 28.33 -20.30 11.30
C THR A 390 28.73 -19.09 12.15
N LEU A 391 28.63 -19.24 13.47
CA LEU A 391 28.83 -18.15 14.45
C LEU A 391 30.18 -18.27 15.14
N ALA A 392 30.70 -17.13 15.61
CA ALA A 392 31.79 -17.10 16.59
C ALA A 392 31.24 -17.21 18.03
N GLU A 393 32.13 -17.50 18.99
CA GLU A 393 31.76 -17.78 20.40
C GLU A 393 31.24 -16.54 21.18
N ASP A 394 31.40 -15.34 20.62
CA ASP A 394 31.02 -14.06 21.23
C ASP A 394 29.53 -13.69 21.04
N VAL A 395 28.85 -14.33 20.08
CA VAL A 395 27.46 -14.00 19.70
C VAL A 395 26.47 -14.46 20.76
N ASN A 396 25.71 -13.52 21.34
CA ASN A 396 24.72 -13.82 22.39
C ASN A 396 23.31 -13.33 21.99
N SER A 397 22.37 -14.26 21.82
CA SER A 397 20.98 -13.95 21.41
C SER A 397 20.21 -13.08 22.40
N LYS A 398 20.49 -13.14 23.71
CA LYS A 398 19.86 -12.23 24.69
C LYS A 398 20.28 -10.77 24.48
N LYS A 399 21.56 -10.54 24.16
CA LYS A 399 22.07 -9.19 23.85
C LYS A 399 21.47 -8.66 22.55
N LEU A 400 21.35 -9.50 21.52
CA LEU A 400 20.71 -9.14 20.26
C LEU A 400 19.23 -8.77 20.44
N ALA A 401 18.45 -9.58 21.18
CA ALA A 401 17.05 -9.32 21.46
C ALA A 401 16.79 -8.02 22.26
N ALA A 402 17.74 -7.65 23.11
CA ALA A 402 17.72 -6.39 23.87
C ALA A 402 18.12 -5.18 23.00
N GLN A 403 18.92 -5.38 21.94
CA GLN A 403 19.29 -4.37 20.94
C GLN A 403 18.28 -4.21 19.79
N THR A 404 17.25 -5.06 19.71
CA THR A 404 16.19 -4.97 18.68
C THR A 404 14.78 -4.76 19.26
N PRO A 405 14.55 -3.73 20.10
CA PRO A 405 13.22 -3.42 20.62
C PRO A 405 12.21 -3.18 19.50
N GLY A 406 11.01 -3.74 19.66
CA GLY A 406 9.91 -3.57 18.71
C GLY A 406 10.10 -4.26 17.35
N PHE A 407 11.15 -5.07 17.16
CA PHE A 407 11.35 -5.82 15.91
C PHE A 407 10.38 -7.00 15.79
N ALA A 408 9.77 -7.15 14.62
CA ALA A 408 9.02 -8.33 14.23
C ALA A 408 9.95 -9.49 13.81
N GLY A 409 9.42 -10.72 13.77
CA GLY A 409 10.21 -11.91 13.42
C GLY A 409 10.88 -11.83 12.03
N ALA A 410 10.21 -11.22 11.04
CA ALA A 410 10.79 -10.98 9.72
C ALA A 410 11.98 -9.99 9.74
N GLU A 411 11.97 -9.00 10.63
CA GLU A 411 13.07 -8.03 10.79
C GLU A 411 14.27 -8.69 11.47
N ILE A 412 14.04 -9.58 12.45
CA ILE A 412 15.08 -10.40 13.09
C ILE A 412 15.71 -11.38 12.08
N ALA A 413 14.90 -12.04 11.26
CA ALA A 413 15.37 -12.89 10.17
C ALA A 413 16.25 -12.10 9.18
N ASN A 414 15.86 -10.86 8.86
CA ASN A 414 16.62 -9.96 8.00
C ASN A 414 17.96 -9.52 8.65
N VAL A 415 17.98 -9.20 9.95
CA VAL A 415 19.23 -8.93 10.70
C VAL A 415 20.19 -10.11 10.60
N CYS A 416 19.72 -11.33 10.83
CA CYS A 416 20.55 -12.54 10.76
C CYS A 416 21.14 -12.75 9.36
N ASN A 417 20.34 -12.50 8.31
CA ASN A 417 20.79 -12.59 6.92
C ASN A 417 21.78 -11.48 6.54
N GLU A 418 21.52 -10.22 6.92
CA GLU A 418 22.41 -9.10 6.66
C GLU A 418 23.75 -9.24 7.42
N ALA A 419 23.76 -9.75 8.65
CA ALA A 419 24.99 -10.05 9.40
C ALA A 419 25.86 -11.06 8.64
N ALA A 420 25.26 -12.15 8.13
CA ALA A 420 25.95 -13.12 7.28
C ALA A 420 26.48 -12.50 5.98
N LEU A 421 25.72 -11.59 5.33
CA LEU A 421 26.16 -10.87 4.13
C LEU A 421 27.26 -9.82 4.41
N ILE A 422 27.32 -9.25 5.61
CA ILE A 422 28.42 -8.37 6.05
C ILE A 422 29.68 -9.20 6.30
N ALA A 423 29.58 -10.30 7.05
CA ALA A 423 30.67 -11.23 7.29
C ALA A 423 31.26 -11.79 5.99
N ALA A 424 30.40 -12.21 5.05
CA ALA A 424 30.79 -12.69 3.73
C ALA A 424 31.50 -11.61 2.89
N ARG A 425 31.01 -10.36 2.88
CA ARG A 425 31.70 -9.23 2.20
C ARG A 425 33.07 -8.93 2.80
N ARG A 426 33.26 -9.19 4.10
CA ARG A 426 34.55 -9.08 4.81
C ARG A 426 35.43 -10.33 4.65
N ASN A 427 35.00 -11.36 3.90
CA ASN A 427 35.65 -12.66 3.76
C ASN A 427 35.94 -13.38 5.10
N LYS A 428 35.09 -13.15 6.12
CA LYS A 428 35.17 -13.86 7.40
C LYS A 428 34.70 -15.31 7.26
N LYS A 429 35.20 -16.19 8.14
CA LYS A 429 34.81 -17.62 8.20
C LYS A 429 33.59 -17.90 9.08
N ALA A 430 33.29 -17.00 10.01
CA ALA A 430 32.16 -17.03 10.93
C ALA A 430 31.64 -15.60 11.13
N VAL A 431 30.38 -15.48 11.53
CA VAL A 431 29.73 -14.20 11.87
C VAL A 431 30.01 -13.89 13.35
N ASP A 432 30.54 -12.71 13.63
CA ASP A 432 30.81 -12.23 15.00
C ASP A 432 29.76 -11.20 15.47
N GLN A 433 29.82 -10.82 16.75
CA GLN A 433 28.87 -9.87 17.35
C GLN A 433 28.92 -8.50 16.66
N GLN A 434 30.07 -8.10 16.08
CA GLN A 434 30.16 -6.82 15.36
C GLN A 434 29.42 -6.84 14.02
N ASP A 435 29.45 -7.95 13.28
CA ASP A 435 28.65 -8.09 12.06
C ASP A 435 27.14 -8.02 12.35
N PHE A 436 26.69 -8.52 13.51
CA PHE A 436 25.31 -8.34 13.98
C PHE A 436 25.00 -6.87 14.36
N ASN A 437 25.89 -6.21 15.11
CA ASN A 437 25.73 -4.79 15.45
C ASN A 437 25.60 -3.94 14.16
N ASP A 438 26.47 -4.17 13.18
CA ASP A 438 26.46 -3.49 11.89
C ASP A 438 25.18 -3.78 11.08
N ALA A 439 24.62 -5.00 11.21
CA ALA A 439 23.37 -5.41 10.57
C ALA A 439 22.14 -4.76 11.23
N ILE A 440 22.09 -4.70 12.57
CA ILE A 440 21.01 -4.01 13.30
C ILE A 440 20.97 -2.54 12.89
N ASP A 441 22.11 -1.83 12.93
CA ASP A 441 22.19 -0.43 12.52
C ASP A 441 21.77 -0.21 11.05
N ARG A 442 22.01 -1.21 10.21
CA ARG A 442 21.65 -1.19 8.78
C ARG A 442 20.16 -1.44 8.55
N VAL A 443 19.50 -2.22 9.40
CA VAL A 443 18.05 -2.42 9.37
C VAL A 443 17.32 -1.20 9.95
N ILE A 444 17.84 -0.57 11.02
CA ILE A 444 17.26 0.63 11.64
C ILE A 444 17.51 1.89 10.79
N GLY A 445 18.77 2.27 10.61
CA GLY A 445 19.15 3.53 9.95
C GLY A 445 19.27 3.43 8.43
N GLY A 446 19.30 2.22 7.87
CA GLY A 446 19.54 1.98 6.45
C GLY A 446 21.03 2.00 6.08
N LEU A 447 21.31 2.28 4.80
CA LEU A 447 22.66 2.35 4.25
C LEU A 447 23.48 3.48 4.90
N GLU A 448 24.63 3.10 5.44
CA GLU A 448 25.69 4.02 5.90
C GLU A 448 26.24 4.84 4.72
N LYS A 449 26.24 6.17 4.84
CA LYS A 449 26.70 7.07 3.77
C LYS A 449 28.17 7.46 3.94
N LYS A 450 29.08 6.51 3.73
CA LYS A 450 30.55 6.73 3.78
C LYS A 450 31.07 7.90 2.94
N ASN A 451 30.37 8.23 1.85
CA ASN A 451 30.74 9.32 0.94
C ASN A 451 30.09 10.68 1.31
N LYS A 452 29.24 10.74 2.36
CA LYS A 452 28.69 12.01 2.82
C LYS A 452 29.73 12.68 3.71
N ILE A 453 30.53 13.57 3.11
CA ILE A 453 31.47 14.43 3.83
C ILE A 453 30.63 15.35 4.73
N ILE A 454 30.73 15.14 6.04
CA ILE A 454 30.17 16.02 7.07
C ILE A 454 31.29 16.94 7.55
N SER A 455 31.04 18.24 7.68
CA SER A 455 32.05 19.15 8.21
C SER A 455 32.33 18.89 9.69
N PRO A 456 33.54 19.17 10.21
CA PRO A 456 33.84 18.99 11.63
C PRO A 456 32.89 19.79 12.55
N GLU A 457 32.40 20.94 12.10
CA GLU A 457 31.39 21.74 12.83
C GLU A 457 30.03 21.05 12.88
N GLU A 458 29.52 20.52 11.76
CA GLU A 458 28.28 19.75 11.74
C GLU A 458 28.40 18.47 12.58
N LYS A 459 29.53 17.73 12.48
CA LYS A 459 29.77 16.55 13.32
C LYS A 459 29.78 16.92 14.81
N LYS A 460 30.32 18.08 15.18
CA LYS A 460 30.22 18.62 16.55
C LYS A 460 28.79 18.93 16.96
N ILE A 461 27.99 19.60 16.11
CA ILE A 461 26.57 19.87 16.42
C ILE A 461 25.80 18.57 16.67
N VAL A 462 25.96 17.58 15.79
CA VAL A 462 25.31 16.26 15.94
C VAL A 462 25.76 15.54 17.22
N ALA A 463 27.05 15.58 17.58
CA ALA A 463 27.53 14.95 18.82
C ALA A 463 26.90 15.54 20.08
N TYR A 464 26.78 16.87 20.16
CA TYR A 464 26.12 17.53 21.29
C TYR A 464 24.59 17.31 21.29
N HIS A 465 23.97 17.22 20.11
CA HIS A 465 22.55 16.89 19.97
C HIS A 465 22.24 15.48 20.51
N GLU A 466 22.96 14.47 20.03
CA GLU A 466 22.79 13.08 20.47
C GLU A 466 23.19 12.88 21.94
N ALA A 467 24.22 13.59 22.43
CA ALA A 467 24.57 13.61 23.84
C ALA A 467 23.47 14.25 24.71
N GLY A 468 22.81 15.31 24.24
CA GLY A 468 21.69 15.95 24.93
C GLY A 468 20.54 14.99 25.18
N HIS A 469 20.19 14.19 24.17
CA HIS A 469 19.24 13.09 24.30
C HIS A 469 19.70 12.01 25.29
N ALA A 470 20.96 11.57 25.19
CA ALA A 470 21.54 10.54 26.06
C ALA A 470 21.55 10.94 27.54
N ILE A 471 21.99 12.16 27.86
CA ILE A 471 22.05 12.72 29.21
C ILE A 471 20.64 12.91 29.77
N ALA A 472 19.70 13.46 28.98
CA ALA A 472 18.31 13.59 29.42
C ALA A 472 17.70 12.22 29.73
N GLY A 473 17.85 11.22 28.86
CA GLY A 473 17.37 9.86 29.10
C GLY A 473 18.01 9.16 30.30
N TRP A 474 19.26 9.48 30.64
CA TRP A 474 19.95 8.91 31.81
C TRP A 474 19.45 9.47 33.14
N PHE A 475 19.32 10.80 33.23
CA PHE A 475 19.00 11.49 34.49
C PHE A 475 17.51 11.75 34.73
N LEU A 476 16.63 11.49 33.76
CA LEU A 476 15.18 11.42 33.97
C LEU A 476 14.80 10.04 34.52
N GLU A 477 13.84 10.02 35.45
CA GLU A 477 13.43 8.83 36.20
C GLU A 477 12.64 7.85 35.32
N HIS A 478 11.69 8.39 34.58
CA HIS A 478 10.75 7.59 33.82
C HIS A 478 11.15 7.37 32.37
N ALA A 479 12.18 8.06 31.89
CA ALA A 479 12.69 7.90 30.54
C ALA A 479 13.17 6.47 30.27
N ASP A 480 12.93 6.01 29.04
CA ASP A 480 13.33 4.70 28.57
C ASP A 480 14.86 4.52 28.64
N PRO A 481 15.36 3.35 29.06
CA PRO A 481 16.79 3.08 29.12
C PRO A 481 17.44 3.14 27.73
N LEU A 482 18.49 3.95 27.64
CA LEU A 482 19.33 4.07 26.47
C LEU A 482 20.15 2.79 26.23
N VAL A 483 20.08 2.25 25.02
CA VAL A 483 20.85 1.07 24.58
C VAL A 483 22.15 1.51 23.87
N LYS A 484 22.03 2.49 22.98
CA LYS A 484 23.11 2.92 22.07
C LYS A 484 22.88 4.35 21.58
N VAL A 485 23.96 5.08 21.32
CA VAL A 485 23.98 6.37 20.61
C VAL A 485 24.98 6.31 19.47
N SER A 486 24.68 6.95 18.35
CA SER A 486 25.52 6.96 17.15
C SER A 486 25.45 8.29 16.41
N ILE A 487 26.59 8.88 16.05
CA ILE A 487 26.69 10.05 15.16
C ILE A 487 27.05 9.68 13.71
N VAL A 488 26.99 8.40 13.36
CA VAL A 488 27.27 7.91 12.00
C VAL A 488 26.05 8.13 11.09
N PRO A 489 26.19 8.86 9.96
CA PRO A 489 25.05 9.21 9.10
C PRO A 489 24.52 8.00 8.31
N ARG A 490 23.21 7.74 8.45
CA ARG A 490 22.53 6.62 7.78
C ARG A 490 21.24 7.07 7.09
N GLY A 491 20.93 6.42 5.96
CA GLY A 491 19.67 6.68 5.25
C GLY A 491 19.59 8.09 4.65
N VAL A 492 18.37 8.63 4.54
CA VAL A 492 18.12 9.92 3.87
C VAL A 492 18.19 11.11 4.84
N ALA A 493 17.70 10.94 6.07
CA ALA A 493 17.48 12.04 7.03
C ALA A 493 18.33 11.96 8.33
N ALA A 494 18.77 10.78 8.77
CA ALA A 494 19.48 10.64 10.05
C ALA A 494 20.97 11.03 9.93
N LEU A 495 21.36 12.09 10.64
CA LEU A 495 22.77 12.46 10.85
C LEU A 495 23.36 11.73 12.07
N GLY A 496 22.56 11.52 13.10
CA GLY A 496 22.79 10.62 14.22
C GLY A 496 21.49 9.89 14.60
N TYR A 497 21.55 9.06 15.64
CA TYR A 497 20.39 8.56 16.36
C TYR A 497 20.75 8.02 17.75
N ALA A 498 19.85 8.22 18.70
CA ALA A 498 19.80 7.52 19.99
C ALA A 498 18.76 6.39 19.94
N GLN A 499 19.14 5.21 20.46
CA GLN A 499 18.29 4.03 20.54
C GLN A 499 17.94 3.72 21.99
N TYR A 500 16.65 3.62 22.27
CA TYR A 500 16.08 3.31 23.57
C TYR A 500 15.42 1.92 23.55
N LEU A 501 15.33 1.27 24.72
CA LEU A 501 14.52 0.07 24.93
C LEU A 501 13.24 0.48 25.67
N PRO A 502 12.08 0.57 24.98
CA PRO A 502 10.83 0.98 25.62
C PRO A 502 10.41 0.08 26.78
N LYS A 503 9.83 0.67 27.83
CA LYS A 503 9.10 -0.11 28.84
C LYS A 503 7.90 -0.81 28.20
N GLU A 504 7.79 -2.12 28.41
CA GLU A 504 6.61 -2.92 27.99
C GLU A 504 5.44 -2.68 28.97
N GLN A 505 4.91 -1.46 28.98
CA GLN A 505 3.80 -1.01 29.83
C GLN A 505 2.63 -0.50 28.97
N PHE A 506 1.40 -0.82 29.39
CA PHE A 506 0.16 -0.39 28.72
C PHE A 506 -0.43 0.90 29.28
N LEU A 507 0.00 1.29 30.48
CA LEU A 507 -0.48 2.48 31.19
C LEU A 507 0.69 3.45 31.35
N TYR A 508 0.45 4.72 31.03
CA TYR A 508 1.43 5.81 31.16
C TYR A 508 0.87 6.86 32.10
N THR A 509 1.69 7.34 33.04
CA THR A 509 1.33 8.50 33.87
C THR A 509 1.69 9.81 33.17
N THR A 510 1.15 10.93 33.65
CA THR A 510 1.43 12.27 33.10
C THR A 510 2.92 12.60 33.22
N GLU A 511 3.55 12.23 34.33
CA GLU A 511 4.97 12.43 34.62
C GLU A 511 5.85 11.65 33.63
N GLN A 512 5.49 10.40 33.34
CA GLN A 512 6.21 9.56 32.38
C GLN A 512 6.18 10.16 30.97
N LEU A 513 5.03 10.66 30.51
CA LEU A 513 4.91 11.34 29.21
C LEU A 513 5.69 12.66 29.18
N ILE A 514 5.69 13.44 30.27
CA ILE A 514 6.49 14.67 30.37
C ILE A 514 7.99 14.35 30.36
N ASP A 515 8.45 13.28 31.02
CA ASP A 515 9.83 12.80 30.93
C ASP A 515 10.21 12.39 29.49
N GLU A 516 9.32 11.69 28.78
CA GLU A 516 9.54 11.33 27.37
C GLU A 516 9.65 12.57 26.47
N MET A 517 8.81 13.60 26.69
CA MET A 517 8.93 14.90 26.03
C MET A 517 10.25 15.61 26.37
N CYS A 518 10.70 15.55 27.63
CA CYS A 518 11.97 16.16 28.05
C CYS A 518 13.18 15.48 27.40
N MET A 519 13.18 14.14 27.32
CA MET A 519 14.20 13.37 26.61
C MET A 519 14.25 13.73 25.12
N ALA A 520 13.09 13.85 24.46
CA ALA A 520 13.01 14.26 23.06
C ALA A 520 13.43 15.73 22.83
N LEU A 521 13.27 16.62 23.83
CA LEU A 521 13.77 17.99 23.76
C LEU A 521 15.28 18.11 24.02
N GLY A 522 15.94 17.04 24.50
CA GLY A 522 17.34 17.01 24.90
C GLY A 522 18.31 17.51 23.82
N GLY A 523 18.18 17.02 22.59
CA GLY A 523 19.08 17.42 21.49
C GLY A 523 19.00 18.90 21.13
N ARG A 524 17.78 19.43 20.98
CA ARG A 524 17.57 20.87 20.69
C ARG A 524 18.03 21.76 21.86
N ALA A 525 17.78 21.34 23.09
CA ALA A 525 18.21 22.08 24.28
C ALA A 525 19.75 22.11 24.40
N ALA A 526 20.44 21.01 24.12
CA ALA A 526 21.90 20.96 24.09
C ALA A 526 22.50 21.87 23.00
N GLU A 527 21.91 21.90 21.80
CA GLU A 527 22.34 22.83 20.74
C GLU A 527 22.25 24.30 21.16
N GLU A 528 21.11 24.70 21.73
CA GLU A 528 20.88 26.08 22.16
C GLU A 528 21.85 26.49 23.28
N LEU A 529 22.09 25.61 24.26
CA LEU A 529 22.99 25.87 25.38
C LEU A 529 24.46 26.00 24.93
N VAL A 530 24.93 25.12 24.06
CA VAL A 530 26.37 25.04 23.71
C VAL A 530 26.75 25.94 22.53
N PHE A 531 25.85 26.14 21.56
CA PHE A 531 26.15 26.92 20.36
C PHE A 531 25.40 28.26 20.27
N GLY A 532 24.43 28.52 21.15
CA GLY A 532 23.58 29.72 21.08
C GLY A 532 22.69 29.79 19.83
N ARG A 533 22.57 28.68 19.09
CA ARG A 533 21.84 28.57 17.81
C ARG A 533 21.21 27.18 17.70
N ILE A 534 20.08 27.10 17.02
CA ILE A 534 19.34 25.85 16.78
C ILE A 534 19.46 25.41 15.32
N SER A 535 19.49 24.09 15.10
CA SER A 535 19.56 23.45 13.79
C SER A 535 18.18 22.99 13.29
N THR A 536 18.13 22.46 12.07
CA THR A 536 16.97 21.75 11.52
C THR A 536 16.92 20.26 11.89
N GLY A 537 17.91 19.75 12.65
CA GLY A 537 18.01 18.34 13.03
C GLY A 537 16.84 17.86 13.89
N ALA A 538 16.37 18.69 14.81
CA ALA A 538 15.30 18.38 15.77
C ALA A 538 13.88 18.23 15.18
N LEU A 539 13.73 18.14 13.84
CA LEU A 539 12.42 18.13 13.18
C LEU A 539 11.58 16.92 13.61
N SER A 540 12.18 15.73 13.63
CA SER A 540 11.52 14.48 14.04
C SER A 540 11.07 14.51 15.50
N ASP A 541 11.90 15.08 16.36
CA ASP A 541 11.63 15.16 17.80
C ASP A 541 10.47 16.11 18.04
N LEU A 542 10.51 17.30 17.44
CA LEU A 542 9.42 18.28 17.52
C LEU A 542 8.09 17.72 16.98
N GLU A 543 8.11 16.88 15.95
CA GLU A 543 6.91 16.19 15.48
C GLU A 543 6.38 15.18 16.53
N ARG A 544 7.25 14.37 17.13
CA ARG A 544 6.88 13.41 18.21
C ARG A 544 6.33 14.14 19.43
N ILE A 545 7.03 15.17 19.91
CA ILE A 545 6.67 16.02 21.05
C ILE A 545 5.31 16.68 20.80
N THR A 546 5.09 17.24 19.61
CA THR A 546 3.82 17.89 19.26
C THR A 546 2.67 16.90 19.29
N LYS A 547 2.81 15.72 18.65
CA LYS A 547 1.79 14.66 18.67
C LYS A 547 1.48 14.21 20.09
N MET A 548 2.50 14.00 20.93
CA MET A 548 2.34 13.59 22.32
C MET A 548 1.61 14.65 23.16
N ALA A 549 1.97 15.93 23.03
CA ALA A 549 1.29 17.03 23.71
C ALA A 549 -0.19 17.14 23.30
N TYR A 550 -0.52 16.99 22.01
CA TYR A 550 -1.91 16.90 21.56
C TYR A 550 -2.62 15.66 22.15
N SER A 551 -1.96 14.49 22.26
CA SER A 551 -2.56 13.30 22.88
C SER A 551 -2.87 13.50 24.37
N ILE A 552 -1.94 14.08 25.14
CA ILE A 552 -2.11 14.45 26.55
C ILE A 552 -3.37 15.32 26.74
N VAL A 553 -3.54 16.35 25.90
CA VAL A 553 -4.63 17.32 26.01
C VAL A 553 -5.96 16.81 25.43
N THR A 554 -5.94 16.10 24.30
CA THR A 554 -7.16 15.79 23.51
C THR A 554 -7.64 14.35 23.59
N MET A 555 -6.76 13.40 23.90
CA MET A 555 -7.09 11.97 23.95
C MET A 555 -7.17 11.45 25.38
N TYR A 556 -6.18 11.79 26.22
CA TYR A 556 -6.04 11.26 27.57
C TYR A 556 -6.71 12.11 28.65
N GLY A 557 -7.13 13.35 28.35
CA GLY A 557 -7.78 14.24 29.32
C GLY A 557 -6.85 14.69 30.47
N MET A 558 -5.54 14.69 30.24
CA MET A 558 -4.50 14.99 31.24
C MET A 558 -4.20 16.50 31.37
N ASN A 559 -5.17 17.37 31.06
CA ASN A 559 -5.03 18.83 31.16
C ASN A 559 -6.16 19.44 31.99
N SER A 560 -5.82 20.29 32.96
CA SER A 560 -6.77 20.86 33.92
C SER A 560 -7.73 21.92 33.34
N LYS A 561 -7.41 22.54 32.19
CA LYS A 561 -8.26 23.58 31.55
C LYS A 561 -9.29 22.96 30.60
N ILE A 562 -8.94 21.86 29.93
CA ILE A 562 -9.88 21.05 29.13
C ILE A 562 -10.69 20.09 30.02
N GLY A 563 -10.06 19.54 31.07
CA GLY A 563 -10.64 18.53 31.95
C GLY A 563 -10.62 17.13 31.37
N ASN A 564 -11.29 16.20 32.05
CA ASN A 564 -11.28 14.76 31.78
C ASN A 564 -12.20 14.40 30.60
N VAL A 565 -11.99 15.02 29.44
CA VAL A 565 -12.76 14.82 28.20
C VAL A 565 -11.83 14.28 27.12
N SER A 566 -12.30 13.26 26.39
CA SER A 566 -11.60 12.73 25.21
C SER A 566 -12.34 13.11 23.94
N PHE A 567 -11.60 13.64 22.96
CA PHE A 567 -12.09 13.97 21.62
C PHE A 567 -11.76 12.87 20.59
N TYR A 568 -11.23 11.73 21.03
CA TYR A 568 -10.87 10.60 20.19
C TYR A 568 -12.08 9.70 19.90
N ASP A 569 -12.49 9.59 18.63
CA ASP A 569 -13.51 8.63 18.19
C ASP A 569 -12.87 7.40 17.56
N SER A 570 -12.79 6.32 18.35
CA SER A 570 -12.32 4.99 17.91
C SER A 570 -13.13 4.34 16.78
N LYS A 571 -14.32 4.86 16.45
CA LYS A 571 -15.24 4.30 15.43
C LYS A 571 -15.28 5.11 14.12
N GLN A 572 -14.71 6.31 14.09
CA GLN A 572 -14.56 7.09 12.86
C GLN A 572 -13.20 6.81 12.21
N SER A 573 -13.23 6.15 11.05
CA SER A 573 -12.02 5.77 10.30
C SER A 573 -11.10 6.97 10.04
N SER A 574 -9.84 6.82 10.43
CA SER A 574 -8.91 7.90 10.80
C SER A 574 -8.35 8.79 9.68
N ASP A 575 -8.85 8.70 8.44
CA ASP A 575 -8.18 9.31 7.27
C ASP A 575 -8.93 10.51 6.64
N TYR A 576 -10.23 10.72 6.93
CA TYR A 576 -11.06 11.70 6.19
C TYR A 576 -12.15 12.45 7.01
N SER A 577 -12.03 12.55 8.34
CA SER A 577 -12.94 13.40 9.10
C SER A 577 -12.53 14.88 8.99
N PHE A 578 -13.14 15.60 8.05
CA PHE A 578 -12.93 17.05 7.85
C PHE A 578 -13.48 17.93 8.99
N ASN A 579 -14.26 17.36 9.92
CA ASN A 579 -14.90 18.10 11.00
C ASN A 579 -14.28 17.73 12.35
N LYS A 580 -13.67 18.71 13.02
CA LYS A 580 -13.25 18.59 14.42
C LYS A 580 -14.50 18.38 15.30
N PRO A 581 -14.49 17.48 16.31
CA PRO A 581 -15.65 17.25 17.18
C PRO A 581 -15.83 18.32 18.29
N TYR A 582 -15.17 19.47 18.15
CA TYR A 582 -15.14 20.55 19.15
C TYR A 582 -15.13 21.94 18.48
N SER A 583 -15.47 22.99 19.24
CA SER A 583 -15.55 24.36 18.73
C SER A 583 -14.17 24.96 18.48
N GLU A 584 -14.08 26.00 17.63
CA GLU A 584 -12.81 26.71 17.39
C GLU A 584 -12.26 27.41 18.65
N ALA A 585 -13.12 27.83 19.60
CA ALA A 585 -12.66 28.32 20.90
C ALA A 585 -11.99 27.21 21.74
N THR A 586 -12.47 25.97 21.62
CA THR A 586 -11.83 24.80 22.22
C THR A 586 -10.52 24.48 21.49
N ALA A 587 -10.49 24.57 20.16
CA ALA A 587 -9.29 24.37 19.35
C ALA A 587 -8.17 25.36 19.74
N GLN A 588 -8.47 26.66 19.83
CA GLN A 588 -7.53 27.67 20.32
C GLN A 588 -7.05 27.33 21.74
N THR A 589 -7.96 26.90 22.62
CA THR A 589 -7.60 26.52 23.99
C THR A 589 -6.63 25.33 24.01
N ILE A 590 -6.86 24.31 23.18
CA ILE A 590 -5.96 23.16 23.03
C ILE A 590 -4.57 23.64 22.56
N ASP A 591 -4.50 24.47 21.53
CA ASP A 591 -3.23 24.98 20.99
C ASP A 591 -2.44 25.82 22.01
N GLU A 592 -3.13 26.63 22.83
CA GLU A 592 -2.52 27.36 23.94
C GLU A 592 -1.92 26.44 25.01
N GLU A 593 -2.65 25.40 25.41
CA GLU A 593 -2.20 24.47 26.45
C GLU A 593 -1.09 23.54 25.95
N VAL A 594 -1.15 23.08 24.69
CA VAL A 594 -0.10 22.30 24.04
C VAL A 594 1.22 23.08 24.04
N ARG A 595 1.22 24.37 23.69
CA ARG A 595 2.43 25.21 23.75
C ARG A 595 2.99 25.32 25.16
N LYS A 596 2.14 25.55 26.18
CA LYS A 596 2.58 25.62 27.59
C LYS A 596 3.26 24.34 28.06
N ILE A 597 2.72 23.17 27.71
CA ILE A 597 3.30 21.87 28.10
C ILE A 597 4.68 21.70 27.44
N ILE A 598 4.79 22.01 26.14
CA ILE A 598 6.07 21.93 25.40
C ILE A 598 7.10 22.92 25.95
N ASP A 599 6.71 24.18 26.19
CA ASP A 599 7.60 25.20 26.75
C ASP A 599 8.07 24.84 28.17
N ALA A 600 7.19 24.31 29.02
CA ALA A 600 7.53 23.85 30.37
C ALA A 600 8.51 22.67 30.32
N ALA A 601 8.26 21.67 29.46
CA ALA A 601 9.18 20.57 29.23
C ALA A 601 10.55 21.06 28.69
N TYR A 602 10.56 22.08 27.83
CA TYR A 602 11.80 22.66 27.29
C TYR A 602 12.62 23.36 28.37
N GLN A 603 11.99 24.18 29.22
CA GLN A 603 12.71 24.83 30.32
C GLN A 603 13.22 23.82 31.35
N ARG A 604 12.45 22.79 31.69
CA ARG A 604 12.90 21.68 32.55
C ARG A 604 14.12 20.96 31.95
N THR A 605 14.08 20.66 30.66
CA THR A 605 15.19 20.01 29.94
C THR A 605 16.44 20.88 29.91
N LYS A 606 16.30 22.18 29.64
CA LYS A 606 17.42 23.13 29.71
C LYS A 606 18.03 23.21 31.11
N GLN A 607 17.22 23.28 32.17
CA GLN A 607 17.70 23.29 33.55
C GLN A 607 18.46 22.01 33.90
N LEU A 608 17.94 20.84 33.47
CA LEU A 608 18.62 19.55 33.64
C LEU A 608 19.99 19.56 32.95
N LEU A 609 20.07 19.95 31.67
CA LEU A 609 21.32 19.98 30.92
C LEU A 609 22.32 21.02 31.46
N ILE A 610 21.86 22.17 31.97
CA ILE A 610 22.73 23.13 32.68
C ILE A 610 23.32 22.50 33.95
N SER A 611 22.51 21.77 34.72
CA SER A 611 22.99 21.07 35.93
C SER A 611 23.95 19.90 35.63
N LYS A 612 24.02 19.49 34.36
CA LYS A 612 24.78 18.34 33.83
C LYS A 612 25.69 18.72 32.65
N GLU A 613 26.12 19.98 32.60
CA GLU A 613 26.94 20.53 31.51
C GLU A 613 28.27 19.79 31.36
N ARG A 614 28.91 19.43 32.48
CA ARG A 614 30.15 18.65 32.50
C ARG A 614 29.95 17.25 31.91
N GLU A 615 28.91 16.55 32.33
CA GLU A 615 28.56 15.21 31.83
C GLU A 615 28.21 15.26 30.33
N LEU A 616 27.47 16.28 29.89
CA LEU A 616 27.17 16.54 28.48
C LEU A 616 28.44 16.75 27.66
N GLU A 617 29.40 17.55 28.14
CA GLU A 617 30.66 17.76 27.44
C GLU A 617 31.48 16.46 27.32
N ILE A 618 31.61 15.69 28.41
CA ILE A 618 32.36 14.41 28.41
C ILE A 618 31.78 13.43 27.39
N VAL A 619 30.45 13.24 27.39
CA VAL A 619 29.78 12.32 26.46
C VAL A 619 29.89 12.81 25.01
N SER A 620 29.79 14.13 24.78
CA SER A 620 29.94 14.72 23.45
C SER A 620 31.36 14.56 22.89
N GLN A 621 32.39 14.69 23.73
CA GLN A 621 33.79 14.48 23.34
C GLN A 621 34.06 13.01 22.99
N GLU A 622 33.63 12.06 23.83
CA GLU A 622 33.81 10.62 23.55
C GLU A 622 33.01 10.19 22.29
N LEU A 623 31.82 10.76 22.04
CA LEU A 623 31.09 10.54 20.77
C LEU A 623 31.86 11.04 19.55
N LEU A 624 32.60 12.15 19.65
CA LEU A 624 33.40 12.65 18.51
C LEU A 624 34.57 11.72 18.18
N GLU A 625 35.17 11.07 19.19
CA GLU A 625 36.27 10.12 19.03
C GLU A 625 35.82 8.74 18.57
N LYS A 626 34.78 8.16 19.20
CA LYS A 626 34.33 6.77 18.95
C LYS A 626 33.18 6.63 17.96
N GLU A 627 32.48 7.72 17.66
CA GLU A 627 31.26 7.79 16.81
C GLU A 627 30.03 7.02 17.33
N ILE A 628 30.23 6.02 18.20
CA ILE A 628 29.20 5.17 18.79
C ILE A 628 29.52 4.97 20.28
N LEU A 629 28.50 5.07 21.14
CA LEU A 629 28.56 4.68 22.56
C LEU A 629 27.43 3.71 22.91
N PHE A 630 27.71 2.76 23.79
CA PHE A 630 26.73 1.84 24.37
C PHE A 630 26.39 2.23 25.81
N GLN A 631 25.33 1.64 26.39
CA GLN A 631 24.94 1.88 27.79
C GLN A 631 26.11 1.76 28.78
N ASN A 632 26.97 0.75 28.62
CA ASN A 632 28.15 0.52 29.47
C ASN A 632 29.23 1.62 29.33
N ASP A 633 29.36 2.24 28.17
CA ASP A 633 30.25 3.40 27.99
C ASP A 633 29.68 4.63 28.71
N LEU A 634 28.36 4.83 28.65
CA LEU A 634 27.72 5.94 29.35
C LEU A 634 27.89 5.78 30.87
N GLU A 635 27.62 4.60 31.42
CA GLU A 635 27.84 4.29 32.84
C GLU A 635 29.30 4.50 33.28
N ARG A 636 30.27 4.18 32.42
CA ARG A 636 31.70 4.47 32.66
C ARG A 636 32.03 5.96 32.66
N LEU A 637 31.31 6.79 31.91
CA LEU A 637 31.59 8.22 31.73
C LEU A 637 30.86 9.11 32.75
N VAL A 638 29.58 8.82 33.05
CA VAL A 638 28.73 9.64 33.92
C VAL A 638 28.35 8.96 35.25
N GLY A 639 28.78 7.72 35.46
CA GLY A 639 28.46 6.92 36.64
C GLY A 639 27.14 6.14 36.50
N PRO A 640 26.79 5.33 37.51
CA PRO A 640 25.54 4.55 37.52
C PRO A 640 24.31 5.47 37.47
N ARG A 641 23.21 4.96 36.90
CA ARG A 641 21.94 5.68 36.84
C ARG A 641 21.44 5.96 38.27
N PRO A 642 20.99 7.18 38.61
CA PRO A 642 20.67 7.56 39.99
C PRO A 642 19.31 7.03 40.51
N PHE A 643 18.76 5.97 39.92
CA PHE A 643 17.45 5.40 40.26
C PHE A 643 17.61 3.90 40.57
N GLU A 644 16.93 3.42 41.61
CA GLU A 644 17.19 2.08 42.20
C GLU A 644 16.72 0.90 41.34
N ALA A 645 15.81 1.13 40.38
CA ALA A 645 15.28 0.08 39.53
C ALA A 645 16.28 -0.33 38.43
N LEU A 646 16.63 -1.62 38.38
CA LEU A 646 17.36 -2.22 37.25
C LEU A 646 16.62 -1.92 35.95
N THR A 647 17.35 -1.48 34.92
CA THR A 647 16.71 -1.24 33.62
C THR A 647 16.22 -2.55 33.01
N THR A 648 15.16 -2.50 32.19
CA THR A 648 14.64 -3.67 31.44
C THR A 648 15.75 -4.39 30.66
N TYR A 649 16.74 -3.63 30.18
CA TYR A 649 17.93 -4.13 29.51
C TYR A 649 18.84 -4.94 30.47
N GLN A 650 19.15 -4.37 31.63
CA GLN A 650 20.02 -4.99 32.64
C GLN A 650 19.38 -6.27 33.20
N ALA A 651 18.10 -6.24 33.58
CA ALA A 651 17.39 -7.40 34.11
C ALA A 651 17.40 -8.59 33.12
N HIS A 652 17.02 -8.36 31.85
CA HIS A 652 17.02 -9.42 30.83
C HIS A 652 18.44 -9.93 30.50
N THR A 653 19.43 -9.03 30.46
CA THR A 653 20.82 -9.39 30.13
C THR A 653 21.53 -10.13 31.28
N ALA A 654 21.21 -9.78 32.53
CA ALA A 654 21.69 -10.48 33.73
C ALA A 654 21.05 -11.87 33.90
N GLY A 655 19.88 -12.10 33.30
CA GLY A 655 19.19 -13.38 33.34
C GLY A 655 18.39 -13.64 34.61
N THR A 656 18.13 -12.61 35.41
CA THR A 656 17.10 -12.63 36.46
C THR A 656 15.73 -12.62 35.80
N ASP A 657 14.96 -13.70 35.98
CA ASP A 657 13.62 -13.80 35.40
C ASP A 657 12.67 -12.76 36.00
N ARG A 658 11.72 -12.27 35.19
CA ARG A 658 10.76 -11.22 35.58
C ARG A 658 9.85 -11.64 36.75
N SER A 659 9.81 -12.93 37.09
CA SER A 659 9.07 -13.48 38.23
C SER A 659 9.69 -13.19 39.59
N GLU A 660 10.98 -12.82 39.66
CA GLU A 660 11.68 -12.56 40.94
C GLU A 660 11.97 -11.06 41.17
N THR A 661 11.95 -10.24 40.13
CA THR A 661 11.92 -8.79 40.28
C THR A 661 10.54 -8.36 40.76
N LYS A 662 10.44 -8.03 42.06
CA LYS A 662 9.23 -7.45 42.68
C LYS A 662 8.62 -6.40 41.77
N SER A 663 7.35 -6.57 41.42
CA SER A 663 6.65 -5.61 40.57
C SER A 663 6.49 -4.28 41.30
N GLU A 664 6.53 -3.17 40.55
CA GLU A 664 6.34 -1.81 41.08
C GLU A 664 4.97 -1.65 41.80
N ALA A 665 4.03 -2.58 41.59
CA ALA A 665 2.76 -2.67 42.31
C ALA A 665 2.89 -2.85 43.83
N GLU A 666 3.96 -3.47 44.33
CA GLU A 666 4.16 -3.68 45.78
C GLU A 666 4.73 -2.44 46.51
N GLN A 667 5.26 -1.45 45.79
CA GLN A 667 5.94 -0.28 46.39
C GLN A 667 5.01 0.93 46.61
N LEU A 668 3.79 0.92 46.05
CA LEU A 668 2.83 2.02 46.17
C LEU A 668 2.06 2.08 47.50
N HIS A 669 2.28 1.11 48.40
CA HIS A 669 1.72 1.10 49.75
C HIS A 669 2.81 0.91 50.80
N PRO A 670 3.28 2.00 51.46
CA PRO A 670 3.91 1.88 52.76
C PRO A 670 2.90 1.20 53.69
N GLN A 671 3.27 0.05 54.27
CA GLN A 671 2.44 -0.61 55.27
C GLN A 671 2.31 0.35 56.47
N LEU A 672 1.08 0.80 56.73
CA LEU A 672 0.76 1.53 57.95
C LEU A 672 0.90 0.55 59.12
N GLU A 673 2.02 0.62 59.83
CA GLU A 673 2.19 -0.03 61.13
C GLU A 673 1.12 0.52 62.08
N VAL A 674 0.10 -0.29 62.37
CA VAL A 674 -0.87 -0.02 63.42
C VAL A 674 -0.21 -0.35 64.76
N PRO A 675 -0.09 0.58 65.72
CA PRO A 675 0.50 0.27 67.01
C PRO A 675 -0.35 -0.74 67.79
N GLU A 676 0.29 -1.76 68.37
CA GLU A 676 -0.36 -2.64 69.34
C GLU A 676 -0.61 -1.89 70.66
N GLU A 677 -1.87 -1.61 71.01
CA GLU A 677 -2.25 -1.28 72.38
C GLU A 677 -2.93 -2.48 73.07
N ASN A 678 -2.23 -3.03 74.07
CA ASN A 678 -2.79 -3.96 75.04
C ASN A 678 -3.56 -3.20 76.12
N GLY A 679 -4.83 -3.55 76.41
CA GLY A 679 -5.53 -2.91 77.53
C GLY A 679 -6.99 -3.32 77.83
N LEU A 680 -7.16 -4.37 78.65
CA LEU A 680 -8.17 -4.48 79.73
C LEU A 680 -9.69 -4.36 79.42
N THR A 681 -10.33 -5.54 79.38
CA THR A 681 -11.53 -5.94 80.18
C THR A 681 -12.75 -5.00 80.32
N GLN A 682 -13.92 -5.45 79.87
CA GLN A 682 -15.01 -5.97 80.75
C GLN A 682 -16.23 -6.51 79.94
N HIS A 683 -16.77 -7.66 80.38
CA HIS A 683 -18.11 -8.21 80.07
C HIS A 683 -19.19 -7.49 80.95
N PRO A 684 -20.53 -7.74 80.86
CA PRO A 684 -21.26 -8.88 80.24
C PRO A 684 -22.60 -8.55 79.50
N GLU A 685 -23.27 -9.62 79.00
CA GLU A 685 -24.76 -9.80 78.89
C GLU A 685 -25.57 -8.87 77.92
N GLN A 686 -26.77 -9.22 77.40
CA GLN A 686 -27.72 -10.31 77.69
C GLN A 686 -28.58 -10.69 76.44
N GLU A 687 -29.48 -11.67 76.56
CA GLU A 687 -30.29 -12.31 75.50
C GLU A 687 -31.62 -11.60 75.14
N GLU A 688 -32.28 -12.11 74.08
CA GLU A 688 -33.73 -12.32 73.86
C GLU A 688 -34.29 -11.82 72.51
N GLY A 689 -35.29 -12.55 71.96
CA GLY A 689 -35.95 -12.22 70.68
C GLY A 689 -37.41 -12.66 70.64
N VAL A 690 -38.26 -11.97 69.86
CA VAL A 690 -39.73 -12.21 69.73
C VAL A 690 -40.26 -11.86 68.32
N VAL A 691 -41.31 -12.56 67.86
CA VAL A 691 -41.94 -12.59 66.50
C VAL A 691 -43.44 -13.01 66.67
N PRO A 692 -44.46 -12.70 65.79
CA PRO A 692 -44.56 -11.93 64.52
C PRO A 692 -45.66 -10.81 64.52
N GLY A 693 -46.01 -10.25 63.34
CA GLY A 693 -47.29 -9.56 63.09
C GLY A 693 -47.55 -9.12 61.63
N THR A 694 -48.65 -9.60 61.00
CA THR A 694 -49.20 -9.22 59.67
C THR A 694 -50.42 -8.26 59.82
N PRO A 695 -51.10 -7.63 58.80
CA PRO A 695 -51.66 -8.28 57.57
C PRO A 695 -51.94 -7.39 56.30
N LEU A 696 -52.65 -7.98 55.30
CA LEU A 696 -53.40 -7.40 54.14
C LEU A 696 -52.61 -6.84 52.93
N GLY A 697 -53.07 -6.91 51.66
CA GLY A 697 -54.29 -7.51 51.08
C GLY A 697 -54.35 -7.38 49.52
N ASN A 698 -55.13 -8.22 48.84
CA ASN A 698 -55.18 -8.38 47.36
C ASN A 698 -56.09 -7.38 46.60
N GLY A 699 -55.84 -7.19 45.30
CA GLY A 699 -56.80 -6.65 44.31
C GLY A 699 -56.32 -6.78 42.85
N ALA A 700 -57.15 -7.25 41.92
CA ALA A 700 -56.78 -7.56 40.53
C ALA A 700 -57.81 -7.06 39.50
N ALA A 701 -57.39 -6.68 38.29
CA ALA A 701 -58.25 -6.65 37.09
C ALA A 701 -57.48 -6.56 35.73
N ALA A 702 -58.04 -7.25 34.74
CA ALA A 702 -57.79 -7.48 33.31
C ALA A 702 -57.35 -6.31 32.35
N PRO A 703 -57.04 -6.62 31.05
CA PRO A 703 -56.42 -5.71 30.07
C PRO A 703 -57.31 -5.25 28.89
N GLU A 704 -56.95 -4.18 28.18
CA GLU A 704 -57.58 -3.76 26.89
C GLU A 704 -56.60 -3.17 25.83
N LYS A 705 -57.06 -3.15 24.56
CA LYS A 705 -56.38 -2.61 23.36
C LYS A 705 -56.84 -1.17 23.02
N PRO A 706 -56.12 -0.46 22.14
CA PRO A 706 -56.69 -0.10 20.81
C PRO A 706 -55.65 -0.34 19.68
N ILE A 707 -55.96 -0.80 18.46
CA ILE A 707 -56.85 -0.33 17.35
C ILE A 707 -56.30 0.89 16.56
N ASN A 708 -56.14 0.64 15.25
CA ASN A 708 -55.64 1.50 14.17
C ASN A 708 -56.26 2.90 14.00
N SER A 709 -55.47 3.82 13.42
CA SER A 709 -55.92 4.73 12.37
C SER A 709 -54.84 4.94 11.28
N ARG A 710 -55.26 5.25 10.05
CA ARG A 710 -54.45 5.34 8.81
C ARG A 710 -54.07 6.79 8.47
N THR A 711 -53.24 6.94 7.42
CA THR A 711 -52.97 8.16 6.60
C THR A 711 -52.24 9.30 7.33
N ALA A 712 -51.24 9.96 6.73
CA ALA A 712 -50.91 10.14 5.31
C ALA A 712 -49.46 9.79 4.95
#